data_AF-A0A974AUY5-F1
#
_entry.id   AF-A0A974AUY5-F1
#
_cell.length_a   1.000
_cell.length_b   1.000
_cell.length_c   1.000
_cell.angle_alpha   90.00
_cell.angle_beta   90.00
_cell.angle_gamma   90.00
#
_symmetry.space_group_name_H-M   'P 1'
#
loop_
_entity.id
_entity.type
_entity.pdbx_description
1 polymer ?
#
loop_
_entity_poly.entity_id
_entity_poly.type
_entity_poly.pdbx_seq_one_letter_code
_entity_poly.pdbx_strand_id
1 'polypeptide(L)'
;MTTSFADAKVNPFEDDVVREPREVSFSVKGLNDSPLSSLHRDFSALDGGAPPRKPARAKKAQLVVSPDRGYGKSHLLGRLFSKLGRRAIKVYLRPFQDPYKAWHSILLLTIQELERPDVEKTGAATQIEAMALGTLAHVAADFIAADGIPNYKDKTTAVEFLRKLGGSTALPDAKARQWLEWLSGRIFDPVDIGKLTARLHHRDIDLGGREAAWLTILAAIALDERDGAGRRTALKWLRAEPLEANEVDFLGLAAADNEGRGDSTAQEINTLSFRRLQGLCRLASYYRPFLFCFDQTEFYASDIALVRTLGNCIDQLYVDLPNHLTVITANQENWMTEILPHIAKPQHERISPEIKLDGIRAEGARELIVARLTEYDLGADDIARFFADGWLETIFTPLPELGVRALLMKSAERFRRLANPDDPPPPPKTLDDLFKLQVNEVRSKKAMLAYNQDALMWFVKDIGQGQENVSVTRPAHRRYYSVEWAWPERSVFFAFEGGDHWHRWGSIAKEAIELAEAHRGKTVLSYVFRTPDLAKVPRPTWRVIKQTIDDAKARGFQITELTLEQVCELHAARELYSNARQSNIAYSGPETLAWLRTHFAAMLTDLSFREWPAETKYNVPGKKPETEPPNDKATPPVRTTELDSEKLKIVLDTVRSQKIVDIQVVLGRLGSEGLRDPLLRSVEAHPNLKAHPGPKTIFLQWRITA
;
A
#
# COMPACT_ATOMS: atom_id res chain seq x y z
N MET A 1 52.56 -3.17 -19.63
CA MET A 1 51.76 -4.37 -19.30
C MET A 1 50.40 -3.83 -18.88
N THR A 2 49.34 -4.13 -19.63
CA THR A 2 47.98 -3.84 -19.16
C THR A 2 47.76 -4.68 -17.92
N THR A 3 47.33 -4.03 -16.84
CA THR A 3 47.02 -4.73 -15.60
C THR A 3 45.70 -5.47 -15.81
N SER A 4 45.56 -6.69 -15.29
CA SER A 4 44.28 -7.43 -15.17
C SER A 4 43.09 -6.53 -14.76
N PHE A 5 43.33 -5.54 -13.89
CA PHE A 5 42.38 -4.50 -13.48
C PHE A 5 41.88 -3.60 -14.63
N ALA A 6 42.72 -3.31 -15.62
CA ALA A 6 42.37 -2.51 -16.80
C ALA A 6 41.60 -3.33 -17.84
N ASP A 7 41.82 -4.64 -17.87
CA ASP A 7 41.10 -5.57 -18.76
C ASP A 7 39.70 -5.93 -18.23
N ALA A 8 39.44 -5.68 -16.94
CA ALA A 8 38.13 -5.85 -16.32
C ALA A 8 37.13 -4.82 -16.89
N LYS A 9 36.10 -5.32 -17.59
CA LYS A 9 35.06 -4.48 -18.23
C LYS A 9 34.20 -3.68 -17.25
N VAL A 10 34.13 -4.10 -16.00
CA VAL A 10 33.27 -3.52 -14.96
C VAL A 10 34.03 -3.53 -13.64
N ASN A 11 33.96 -2.42 -12.90
CA ASN A 11 34.49 -2.35 -11.56
C ASN A 11 33.59 -3.12 -10.58
N PRO A 12 34.11 -4.14 -9.87
CA PRO A 12 33.32 -5.02 -9.01
C PRO A 12 32.71 -4.32 -7.79
N PHE A 13 33.12 -3.07 -7.51
CA PHE A 13 32.68 -2.29 -6.36
C PHE A 13 31.71 -1.16 -6.71
N GLU A 14 31.35 -0.98 -7.99
CA GLU A 14 30.43 0.09 -8.42
C GLU A 14 28.97 -0.16 -8.02
N ASP A 15 28.59 -1.41 -7.77
CA ASP A 15 27.29 -1.75 -7.18
C ASP A 15 27.37 -1.74 -5.64
N ASP A 16 27.19 -0.55 -5.06
CA ASP A 16 27.38 -0.25 -3.64
C ASP A 16 26.07 -0.05 -2.85
N VAL A 17 24.91 -0.13 -3.52
CA VAL A 17 23.59 0.15 -2.94
C VAL A 17 22.64 -1.02 -3.14
N VAL A 18 22.20 -1.62 -2.03
CA VAL A 18 21.07 -2.57 -2.05
C VAL A 18 19.77 -1.77 -2.15
N ARG A 19 19.14 -1.77 -3.33
CA ARG A 19 17.90 -1.03 -3.61
C ARG A 19 16.63 -1.81 -3.23
N GLU A 20 16.70 -3.13 -3.39
CA GLU A 20 15.60 -4.05 -3.12
C GLU A 20 16.10 -5.21 -2.24
N PRO A 21 15.47 -5.48 -1.09
CA PRO A 21 15.88 -6.59 -0.22
C PRO A 21 15.90 -7.97 -0.90
N ARG A 22 15.10 -8.17 -1.96
CA ARG A 22 15.06 -9.43 -2.72
C ARG A 22 16.26 -9.65 -3.63
N GLU A 23 17.10 -8.63 -3.85
CA GLU A 23 18.24 -8.72 -4.78
C GLU A 23 19.56 -9.03 -4.06
N VAL A 24 19.52 -9.32 -2.75
CA VAL A 24 20.72 -9.59 -1.95
C VAL A 24 21.33 -10.96 -2.30
N SER A 25 22.47 -10.95 -2.99
CA SER A 25 23.19 -12.16 -3.45
C SER A 25 24.34 -12.59 -2.52
N PHE A 26 25.10 -11.65 -1.97
CA PHE A 26 26.29 -11.92 -1.15
C PHE A 26 26.25 -11.25 0.24
N SER A 27 26.82 -11.90 1.26
CA SER A 27 27.00 -11.34 2.61
C SER A 27 28.32 -11.79 3.23
N VAL A 28 29.00 -10.85 3.89
CA VAL A 28 30.16 -11.12 4.74
C VAL A 28 29.73 -11.95 5.95
N LYS A 29 30.51 -12.95 6.33
CA LYS A 29 30.26 -13.74 7.53
C LYS A 29 30.42 -12.88 8.79
N GLY A 30 29.54 -13.04 9.79
CA GLY A 30 29.63 -12.31 11.05
C GLY A 30 29.03 -10.90 11.04
N LEU A 31 29.05 -10.19 9.91
CA LEU A 31 28.52 -8.83 9.81
C LEU A 31 27.01 -8.82 10.05
N ASN A 32 26.55 -8.11 11.09
CA ASN A 32 25.14 -8.02 11.47
C ASN A 32 24.47 -9.39 11.75
N ASP A 33 25.26 -10.44 12.06
CA ASP A 33 24.71 -11.78 12.36
C ASP A 33 23.92 -11.79 13.67
N SER A 34 24.29 -10.95 14.63
CA SER A 34 23.56 -10.78 15.90
C SER A 34 22.17 -10.15 15.67
N PRO A 35 22.05 -8.97 15.01
CA PRO A 35 20.77 -8.43 14.57
C PRO A 35 19.91 -9.45 13.80
N LEU A 36 20.49 -10.11 12.78
CA LEU A 36 19.79 -11.10 11.96
C LEU A 36 19.28 -12.28 12.80
N SER A 37 20.10 -12.78 13.72
CA SER A 37 19.74 -13.91 14.58
C SER A 37 18.69 -13.52 15.61
N SER A 38 18.70 -12.28 16.09
CA SER A 38 17.63 -11.76 16.96
C SER A 38 16.29 -11.73 16.25
N LEU A 39 16.23 -11.11 15.06
CA LEU A 39 15.01 -11.04 14.25
C LEU A 39 14.51 -12.44 13.85
N HIS A 40 15.42 -13.33 13.47
CA HIS A 40 15.10 -14.71 13.12
C HIS A 40 14.56 -15.52 14.30
N ARG A 41 15.14 -15.36 15.49
CA ARG A 41 14.63 -15.98 16.73
C ARG A 41 13.24 -15.45 17.06
N ASP A 42 13.03 -14.14 16.91
CA ASP A 42 11.73 -13.55 17.19
C ASP A 42 10.64 -14.03 16.23
N PHE A 43 10.98 -14.18 14.95
CA PHE A 43 10.11 -14.78 13.94
C PHE A 43 9.85 -16.27 14.22
N SER A 44 10.87 -17.03 14.65
CA SER A 44 10.74 -18.48 14.89
C SER A 44 9.73 -18.84 15.98
N ALA A 45 9.37 -17.89 16.85
CA ALA A 45 8.28 -18.05 17.81
C ALA A 45 6.88 -18.02 17.15
N LEU A 46 6.74 -17.44 15.95
CA LEU A 46 5.47 -17.30 15.22
C LEU A 46 5.18 -18.49 14.32
N ASP A 47 6.22 -19.12 13.76
CA ASP A 47 6.08 -20.24 12.82
C ASP A 47 6.37 -21.61 13.45
N GLY A 48 6.49 -21.65 14.79
CA GLY A 48 6.58 -22.89 15.55
C GLY A 48 5.31 -23.75 15.42
N GLY A 49 5.50 -25.04 15.17
CA GLY A 49 4.42 -26.02 15.03
C GLY A 49 3.82 -26.13 13.62
N ALA A 50 3.11 -27.23 13.38
CA ALA A 50 2.47 -27.48 12.09
C ALA A 50 1.20 -26.63 11.92
N PRO A 51 0.95 -26.05 10.73
CA PRO A 51 -0.34 -25.47 10.42
C PRO A 51 -1.45 -26.54 10.44
N PRO A 52 -2.69 -26.16 10.82
CA PRO A 52 -3.13 -24.83 11.21
C PRO A 52 -2.79 -24.53 12.67
N ARG A 53 -2.17 -23.36 12.90
CA ARG A 53 -1.77 -22.86 14.22
C ARG A 53 -2.90 -22.04 14.84
N LYS A 54 -2.83 -21.82 16.15
CA LYS A 54 -3.63 -20.76 16.79
C LYS A 54 -3.05 -19.39 16.42
N PRO A 55 -3.88 -18.34 16.27
CA PRO A 55 -3.38 -17.00 16.04
C PRO A 55 -2.36 -16.58 17.11
N ALA A 56 -1.11 -16.35 16.70
CA ALA A 56 -0.06 -15.87 17.57
C ALA A 56 -0.20 -14.36 17.77
N ARG A 57 -0.11 -13.89 19.01
CA ARG A 57 -0.13 -12.46 19.30
C ARG A 57 1.11 -11.79 18.70
N ALA A 58 0.94 -10.59 18.16
CA ALA A 58 2.05 -9.77 17.70
C ALA A 58 3.04 -9.47 18.83
N LYS A 59 4.33 -9.44 18.46
CA LYS A 59 5.38 -8.85 19.30
C LYS A 59 5.47 -7.35 19.02
N LYS A 60 6.19 -6.63 19.89
CA LYS A 60 6.57 -5.24 19.62
C LYS A 60 7.24 -5.13 18.24
N ALA A 61 7.05 -4.00 17.57
CA ALA A 61 7.76 -3.71 16.33
C ALA A 61 9.28 -3.67 16.60
N GLN A 62 10.04 -4.45 15.85
CA GLN A 62 11.49 -4.57 16.02
C GLN A 62 12.17 -3.38 15.34
N LEU A 63 12.72 -2.46 16.14
CA LEU A 63 13.41 -1.28 15.63
C LEU A 63 14.88 -1.61 15.35
N VAL A 64 15.25 -1.60 14.08
CA VAL A 64 16.63 -1.72 13.61
C VAL A 64 17.16 -0.34 13.27
N VAL A 65 18.22 0.08 13.94
CA VAL A 65 18.86 1.38 13.68
C VAL A 65 20.27 1.20 13.14
N SER A 66 20.65 2.03 12.18
CA SER A 66 22.04 2.19 11.79
C SER A 66 22.62 3.49 12.35
N PRO A 67 23.91 3.52 12.75
CA PRO A 67 24.58 4.75 13.17
C PRO A 67 24.51 5.83 12.08
N ASP A 68 24.70 5.42 10.83
CA ASP A 68 24.61 6.30 9.65
C ASP A 68 24.15 5.47 8.42
N ARG A 69 24.11 6.10 7.25
CA ARG A 69 23.85 5.49 5.95
C ARG A 69 24.87 4.40 5.60
N GLY A 70 24.44 3.39 4.83
CA GLY A 70 25.35 2.40 4.26
C GLY A 70 25.81 1.27 5.19
N TYR A 71 25.23 1.14 6.39
CA TYR A 71 25.48 0.04 7.34
C TYR A 71 24.68 -1.24 7.03
N GLY A 72 23.95 -1.26 5.90
CA GLY A 72 23.28 -2.47 5.41
C GLY A 72 21.90 -2.74 6.01
N LYS A 73 21.05 -1.72 6.22
CA LYS A 73 19.64 -1.90 6.63
C LYS A 73 18.85 -2.78 5.66
N SER A 74 18.75 -2.36 4.39
CA SER A 74 18.05 -3.12 3.35
C SER A 74 18.75 -4.45 3.03
N HIS A 75 20.08 -4.51 3.21
CA HIS A 75 20.83 -5.76 3.12
C HIS A 75 20.45 -6.76 4.23
N LEU A 76 20.35 -6.30 5.49
CA LEU A 76 19.88 -7.13 6.60
C LEU A 76 18.46 -7.66 6.34
N LEU A 77 17.56 -6.81 5.82
CA LEU A 77 16.21 -7.25 5.43
C LEU A 77 16.27 -8.33 4.36
N GLY A 78 17.14 -8.20 3.36
CA GLY A 78 17.33 -9.21 2.32
C GLY A 78 17.90 -10.52 2.86
N ARG A 79 18.88 -10.44 3.77
CA ARG A 79 19.39 -11.62 4.49
C ARG A 79 18.30 -12.27 5.34
N LEU A 80 17.42 -11.50 5.97
CA LEU A 80 16.28 -12.00 6.71
C LEU A 80 15.27 -12.69 5.79
N PHE A 81 14.97 -12.10 4.62
CA PHE A 81 14.12 -12.71 3.60
C PHE A 81 14.69 -14.04 3.11
N SER A 82 16.00 -14.09 2.84
CA SER A 82 16.68 -15.32 2.43
C SER A 82 16.71 -16.37 3.54
N LYS A 83 17.06 -15.98 4.78
CA LYS A 83 17.13 -16.86 5.95
C LYS A 83 15.78 -17.45 6.35
N LEU A 84 14.70 -16.66 6.25
CA LEU A 84 13.34 -17.16 6.44
C LEU A 84 12.88 -17.96 5.23
N GLY A 85 13.29 -17.56 4.03
CA GLY A 85 12.98 -18.19 2.77
C GLY A 85 11.47 -18.33 2.60
N ARG A 86 10.99 -19.54 2.84
CA ARG A 86 9.60 -19.97 2.69
C ARG A 86 8.89 -20.13 4.02
N ARG A 87 9.44 -19.63 5.12
CA ARG A 87 8.80 -19.68 6.43
C ARG A 87 7.91 -18.47 6.67
N ALA A 88 8.09 -17.42 5.88
CA ALA A 88 7.42 -16.14 6.00
C ALA A 88 6.76 -15.71 4.70
N ILE A 89 5.65 -14.99 4.83
CA ILE A 89 5.16 -14.10 3.79
C ILE A 89 5.93 -12.78 3.91
N LYS A 90 6.71 -12.43 2.90
CA LYS A 90 7.64 -11.29 2.91
C LYS A 90 6.93 -10.08 2.32
N VAL A 91 6.83 -9.00 3.10
CA VAL A 91 6.22 -7.74 2.68
C VAL A 91 7.18 -6.59 2.97
N TYR A 92 7.70 -5.99 1.90
CA TYR A 92 8.50 -4.78 1.94
C TYR A 92 7.60 -3.55 1.80
N LEU A 93 7.60 -2.68 2.80
CA LEU A 93 6.73 -1.51 2.87
C LEU A 93 7.56 -0.24 2.75
N ARG A 94 7.22 0.56 1.75
CA ARG A 94 7.72 1.91 1.58
C ARG A 94 6.80 2.93 2.27
N PRO A 95 7.32 4.14 2.55
CA PRO A 95 6.56 5.18 3.24
C PRO A 95 5.32 5.64 2.46
N PHE A 96 4.14 5.44 3.05
CA PHE A 96 2.89 6.01 2.55
C PHE A 96 2.93 7.55 2.57
N GLN A 97 2.17 8.19 1.68
CA GLN A 97 2.14 9.65 1.53
C GLN A 97 0.83 10.27 2.01
N ASP A 98 -0.26 9.50 2.13
CA ASP A 98 -1.57 9.98 2.63
C ASP A 98 -1.82 9.50 4.07
N PRO A 99 -1.73 10.38 5.09
CA PRO A 99 -1.95 9.98 6.48
C PRO A 99 -3.39 9.51 6.76
N TYR A 100 -4.35 9.77 5.87
CA TYR A 100 -5.76 9.37 6.03
C TYR A 100 -6.10 8.05 5.34
N LYS A 101 -5.24 7.60 4.43
CA LYS A 101 -5.37 6.34 3.68
C LYS A 101 -4.16 5.42 3.89
N ALA A 102 -3.46 5.55 5.02
CA ALA A 102 -2.24 4.79 5.30
C ALA A 102 -2.44 3.26 5.23
N TRP A 103 -3.55 2.72 5.74
CA TRP A 103 -3.86 1.29 5.60
C TRP A 103 -4.20 0.89 4.19
N HIS A 104 -4.79 1.80 3.40
CA HIS A 104 -4.99 1.54 1.99
C HIS A 104 -3.64 1.41 1.27
N SER A 105 -2.70 2.35 1.50
CA SER A 105 -1.32 2.25 0.98
C SER A 105 -0.63 0.95 1.43
N ILE A 106 -0.66 0.64 2.73
CA ILE A 106 -0.05 -0.59 3.27
C ILE A 106 -0.67 -1.84 2.63
N LEU A 107 -2.00 -1.87 2.47
CA LEU A 107 -2.69 -3.00 1.83
C LEU A 107 -2.29 -3.13 0.36
N LEU A 108 -2.31 -2.05 -0.42
CA LEU A 108 -1.95 -2.10 -1.84
C LEU A 108 -0.51 -2.61 -2.03
N LEU A 109 0.44 -2.09 -1.24
CA LEU A 109 1.83 -2.58 -1.24
C LEU A 109 1.92 -4.04 -0.77
N THR A 110 1.12 -4.44 0.22
CA THR A 110 1.05 -5.83 0.68
C THR A 110 0.57 -6.75 -0.46
N ILE A 111 -0.50 -6.39 -1.16
CA ILE A 111 -1.00 -7.19 -2.30
C ILE A 111 0.05 -7.24 -3.42
N GLN A 112 0.70 -6.12 -3.73
CA GLN A 112 1.78 -6.08 -4.72
C GLN A 112 2.94 -7.02 -4.34
N GLU A 113 3.37 -7.03 -3.07
CA GLU A 113 4.38 -7.96 -2.57
C GLU A 113 3.90 -9.42 -2.58
N LEU A 114 2.61 -9.64 -2.32
CA LEU A 114 2.02 -10.98 -2.39
C LEU A 114 1.95 -11.52 -3.83
N GLU A 115 1.87 -10.66 -4.83
CA GLU A 115 1.94 -11.02 -6.25
C GLU A 115 3.37 -11.31 -6.74
N ARG A 116 4.39 -11.05 -5.93
CA ARG A 116 5.76 -11.48 -6.24
C ARG A 116 5.95 -12.99 -6.07
N PRO A 117 6.93 -13.60 -6.77
CA PRO A 117 7.25 -15.02 -6.60
C PRO A 117 7.55 -15.38 -5.13
N ASP A 118 7.03 -16.53 -4.66
CA ASP A 118 7.33 -17.10 -3.33
C ASP A 118 8.82 -17.51 -3.24
N VAL A 119 9.37 -17.93 -4.39
CA VAL A 119 10.78 -18.28 -4.62
C VAL A 119 11.25 -17.59 -5.89
N GLU A 120 12.49 -17.09 -5.90
CA GLU A 120 13.16 -16.45 -7.04
C GLU A 120 13.51 -17.48 -8.13
N LYS A 121 12.47 -18.02 -8.78
CA LYS A 121 12.59 -18.92 -9.93
C LYS A 121 11.53 -18.53 -10.96
N THR A 122 11.91 -18.51 -12.24
CA THR A 122 11.00 -18.26 -13.35
C THR A 122 9.81 -19.23 -13.30
N GLY A 123 8.59 -18.70 -13.38
CA GLY A 123 7.37 -19.50 -13.33
C GLY A 123 6.94 -19.98 -11.94
N ALA A 124 7.67 -19.66 -10.87
CA ALA A 124 7.28 -20.03 -9.50
C ALA A 124 5.91 -19.44 -9.12
N ALA A 125 5.20 -20.12 -8.21
CA ALA A 125 3.99 -19.60 -7.59
C ALA A 125 4.26 -18.27 -6.89
N THR A 126 3.31 -17.35 -6.98
CA THR A 126 3.30 -16.09 -6.21
C THR A 126 3.04 -16.40 -4.73
N GLN A 127 3.41 -15.48 -3.83
CA GLN A 127 3.15 -15.65 -2.40
C GLN A 127 1.64 -15.78 -2.11
N ILE A 128 0.79 -15.05 -2.86
CA ILE A 128 -0.67 -15.13 -2.72
C ILE A 128 -1.26 -16.45 -3.18
N GLU A 129 -0.76 -17.01 -4.29
CA GLU A 129 -1.15 -18.35 -4.76
C GLU A 129 -0.78 -19.39 -3.71
N ALA A 130 0.44 -19.32 -3.20
CA ALA A 130 0.94 -20.27 -2.22
C ALA A 130 0.17 -20.16 -0.88
N MET A 131 -0.18 -18.94 -0.45
CA MET A 131 -1.05 -18.71 0.72
C MET A 131 -2.46 -19.25 0.52
N ALA A 132 -3.07 -19.01 -0.65
CA ALA A 132 -4.42 -19.49 -0.95
C ALA A 132 -4.47 -21.02 -0.97
N LEU A 133 -3.55 -21.65 -1.71
CA LEU A 133 -3.40 -23.11 -1.77
C LEU A 133 -3.14 -23.72 -0.39
N GLY A 134 -2.18 -23.13 0.35
CA GLY A 134 -1.83 -23.54 1.70
C GLY A 134 -3.03 -23.49 2.64
N THR A 135 -3.77 -22.39 2.62
CA THR A 135 -4.93 -22.20 3.47
C THR A 135 -6.04 -23.19 3.13
N LEU A 136 -6.43 -23.27 1.85
CA LEU A 136 -7.50 -24.15 1.38
C LEU A 136 -7.21 -25.63 1.65
N ALA A 137 -5.98 -26.09 1.41
CA ALA A 137 -5.60 -27.47 1.68
C ALA A 137 -5.72 -27.82 3.18
N HIS A 138 -5.32 -26.91 4.08
CA HIS A 138 -5.47 -27.12 5.52
C HIS A 138 -6.93 -27.00 6.00
N VAL A 139 -7.75 -26.15 5.38
CA VAL A 139 -9.20 -26.09 5.64
C VAL A 139 -9.88 -27.39 5.20
N ALA A 140 -9.57 -27.89 4.01
CA ALA A 140 -10.07 -29.19 3.53
C ALA A 140 -9.66 -30.34 4.47
N ALA A 141 -8.40 -30.35 4.92
CA ALA A 141 -7.91 -31.35 5.86
C ALA A 141 -8.68 -31.29 7.20
N ASP A 142 -8.94 -30.10 7.75
CA ASP A 142 -9.77 -29.96 8.97
C ASP A 142 -11.21 -30.44 8.74
N PHE A 143 -11.78 -30.14 7.57
CA PHE A 143 -13.14 -30.54 7.20
C PHE A 143 -13.29 -32.07 7.12
N ILE A 144 -12.38 -32.76 6.43
CA ILE A 144 -12.39 -34.22 6.34
C ILE A 144 -12.12 -34.83 7.73
N ALA A 145 -11.15 -34.29 8.47
CA ALA A 145 -10.81 -34.75 9.83
C ALA A 145 -12.01 -34.68 10.79
N ALA A 146 -12.92 -33.73 10.59
CA ALA A 146 -14.14 -33.56 11.38
C ALA A 146 -15.38 -34.31 10.82
N ASP A 147 -15.18 -35.31 9.96
CA ASP A 147 -16.25 -36.09 9.32
C ASP A 147 -17.20 -35.23 8.46
N GLY A 148 -16.68 -34.15 7.86
CA GLY A 148 -17.40 -33.33 6.89
C GLY A 148 -17.85 -34.12 5.65
N ILE A 149 -17.17 -35.24 5.35
CA ILE A 149 -17.61 -36.25 4.38
C ILE A 149 -17.94 -37.54 5.13
N PRO A 150 -19.23 -37.84 5.35
CA PRO A 150 -19.63 -39.06 6.04
C PRO A 150 -19.09 -40.31 5.33
N ASN A 151 -18.50 -41.23 6.09
CA ASN A 151 -18.00 -42.53 5.61
C ASN A 151 -16.91 -42.44 4.52
N TYR A 152 -16.14 -41.35 4.46
CA TYR A 152 -15.02 -41.25 3.51
C TYR A 152 -13.95 -42.31 3.80
N LYS A 153 -13.74 -43.22 2.84
CA LYS A 153 -12.71 -44.24 2.89
C LYS A 153 -11.33 -43.56 2.81
N ASP A 154 -10.41 -43.95 3.68
CA ASP A 154 -9.03 -43.41 3.75
C ASP A 154 -8.89 -41.96 4.23
N LYS A 155 -9.78 -41.52 5.15
CA LYS A 155 -9.74 -40.22 5.85
C LYS A 155 -8.33 -39.80 6.30
N THR A 156 -7.60 -40.67 7.00
CA THR A 156 -6.25 -40.37 7.50
C THR A 156 -5.28 -40.02 6.38
N THR A 157 -5.24 -40.83 5.33
CA THR A 157 -4.36 -40.64 4.17
C THR A 157 -4.69 -39.35 3.42
N ALA A 158 -5.97 -39.01 3.24
CA ALA A 158 -6.39 -37.77 2.59
C ALA A 158 -6.00 -36.54 3.43
N VAL A 159 -6.21 -36.59 4.75
CA VAL A 159 -5.80 -35.51 5.66
C VAL A 159 -4.29 -35.31 5.60
N GLU A 160 -3.50 -36.37 5.73
CA GLU A 160 -2.03 -36.29 5.65
C GLU A 160 -1.55 -35.73 4.30
N PHE A 161 -2.14 -36.17 3.20
CA PHE A 161 -1.86 -35.65 1.87
C PHE A 161 -2.14 -34.14 1.77
N LEU A 162 -3.30 -33.68 2.24
CA LEU A 162 -3.70 -32.27 2.18
C LEU A 162 -2.84 -31.39 3.09
N ARG A 163 -2.47 -31.86 4.29
CA ARG A 163 -1.52 -31.16 5.17
C ARG A 163 -0.16 -31.01 4.49
N LYS A 164 0.33 -32.08 3.86
CA LYS A 164 1.59 -32.06 3.10
C LYS A 164 1.50 -31.12 1.89
N LEU A 165 0.37 -31.13 1.19
CA LEU A 165 0.11 -30.23 0.06
C LEU A 165 0.12 -28.77 0.51
N GLY A 166 -0.49 -28.44 1.66
CA GLY A 166 -0.53 -27.07 2.16
C GLY A 166 0.85 -26.54 2.62
N GLY A 167 1.79 -27.44 2.91
CA GLY A 167 3.21 -27.10 3.10
C GLY A 167 4.04 -27.14 1.81
N SER A 168 3.49 -27.71 0.73
CA SER A 168 4.14 -27.86 -0.56
C SER A 168 4.21 -26.54 -1.32
N THR A 169 5.01 -26.60 -2.36
CA THR A 169 5.68 -25.47 -2.96
C THR A 169 5.58 -25.40 -4.46
N ALA A 170 5.23 -26.53 -5.05
CA ALA A 170 4.98 -26.66 -6.47
C ALA A 170 3.56 -26.20 -6.76
N LEU A 171 3.34 -25.74 -7.98
CA LEU A 171 1.99 -25.65 -8.52
C LEU A 171 1.31 -27.02 -8.33
N PRO A 172 0.01 -27.03 -8.03
CA PRO A 172 -0.70 -28.27 -7.78
C PRO A 172 -0.56 -29.19 -9.00
N ASP A 173 -0.08 -30.41 -8.77
CA ASP A 173 -0.15 -31.48 -9.75
C ASP A 173 -1.63 -31.83 -10.05
N ALA A 174 -1.88 -32.69 -11.03
CA ALA A 174 -3.24 -33.05 -11.41
C ALA A 174 -4.09 -33.55 -10.22
N LYS A 175 -3.47 -34.25 -9.26
CA LYS A 175 -4.16 -34.77 -8.07
C LYS A 175 -4.47 -33.66 -7.07
N ALA A 176 -3.55 -32.74 -6.84
CA ALA A 176 -3.76 -31.57 -6.00
C ALA A 176 -4.85 -30.66 -6.59
N ARG A 177 -4.88 -30.48 -7.92
CA ARG A 177 -5.96 -29.73 -8.60
C ARG A 177 -7.32 -30.37 -8.40
N GLN A 178 -7.44 -31.68 -8.57
CA GLN A 178 -8.70 -32.40 -8.32
C GLN A 178 -9.22 -32.18 -6.89
N TRP A 179 -8.33 -32.19 -5.89
CA TRP A 179 -8.71 -31.91 -4.50
C TRP A 179 -9.19 -30.47 -4.29
N LEU A 180 -8.54 -29.50 -4.93
CA LEU A 180 -8.93 -28.09 -4.83
C LEU A 180 -10.22 -27.81 -5.59
N GLU A 181 -10.43 -28.41 -6.75
CA GLU A 181 -11.69 -28.36 -7.51
C GLU A 181 -12.83 -28.98 -6.70
N TRP A 182 -12.58 -30.13 -6.06
CA TRP A 182 -13.53 -30.74 -5.14
C TRP A 182 -13.88 -29.79 -3.99
N LEU A 183 -12.88 -29.19 -3.34
CA LEU A 183 -13.12 -28.23 -2.25
C LEU A 183 -13.88 -27.00 -2.74
N SER A 184 -13.54 -26.49 -3.92
CA SER A 184 -14.25 -25.37 -4.56
C SER A 184 -15.72 -25.69 -4.72
N GLY A 185 -16.07 -26.88 -5.23
CA GLY A 185 -17.45 -27.34 -5.28
C GLY A 185 -18.17 -27.36 -3.93
N ARG A 186 -17.44 -27.58 -2.82
CA ARG A 186 -17.97 -27.51 -1.44
C ARG A 186 -18.13 -26.08 -0.93
N ILE A 187 -17.26 -25.17 -1.38
CA ILE A 187 -17.36 -23.74 -1.02
C ILE A 187 -18.62 -23.11 -1.60
N PHE A 188 -19.04 -23.57 -2.79
CA PHE A 188 -20.29 -23.10 -3.43
C PHE A 188 -21.54 -23.88 -2.99
N ASP A 189 -21.41 -24.93 -2.17
CA ASP A 189 -22.55 -25.64 -1.59
C ASP A 189 -22.99 -24.95 -0.27
N PRO A 190 -24.25 -24.50 -0.15
CA PRO A 190 -24.72 -23.75 1.03
C PRO A 190 -24.62 -24.50 2.36
N VAL A 191 -24.66 -25.84 2.36
CA VAL A 191 -24.58 -26.65 3.57
C VAL A 191 -23.13 -26.86 3.97
N ASP A 192 -22.27 -27.19 3.01
CA ASP A 192 -20.87 -27.47 3.28
C ASP A 192 -20.07 -26.19 3.56
N ILE A 193 -20.40 -25.04 2.96
CA ILE A 193 -19.75 -23.77 3.29
C ILE A 193 -19.93 -23.41 4.76
N GLY A 194 -21.13 -23.59 5.34
CA GLY A 194 -21.39 -23.34 6.76
C GLY A 194 -20.55 -24.22 7.69
N LYS A 195 -20.27 -25.46 7.28
CA LYS A 195 -19.37 -26.37 8.04
C LYS A 195 -17.91 -25.96 7.89
N LEU A 196 -17.50 -25.53 6.70
CA LEU A 196 -16.14 -25.05 6.40
C LEU A 196 -15.84 -23.77 7.19
N THR A 197 -16.75 -22.80 7.22
CA THR A 197 -16.60 -21.58 8.03
C THR A 197 -16.56 -21.91 9.53
N ALA A 198 -17.36 -22.86 10.00
CA ALA A 198 -17.28 -23.33 11.38
C ALA A 198 -15.89 -23.90 11.74
N ARG A 199 -15.17 -24.51 10.78
CA ARG A 199 -13.79 -24.97 11.03
C ARG A 199 -12.83 -23.82 11.33
N LEU A 200 -12.98 -22.68 10.65
CA LEU A 200 -12.19 -21.48 10.92
C LEU A 200 -12.46 -20.98 12.36
N HIS A 201 -13.73 -20.89 12.76
CA HIS A 201 -14.09 -20.47 14.11
C HIS A 201 -13.56 -21.41 15.21
N HIS A 202 -13.58 -22.73 15.00
CA HIS A 202 -12.98 -23.67 15.95
C HIS A 202 -11.47 -23.49 16.15
N ARG A 203 -10.80 -22.76 15.25
CA ARG A 203 -9.38 -22.39 15.35
C ARG A 203 -9.17 -20.94 15.80
N ASP A 204 -10.20 -20.32 16.38
CA ASP A 204 -10.18 -18.92 16.82
C ASP A 204 -9.93 -17.93 15.65
N ILE A 205 -10.29 -18.33 14.42
CA ILE A 205 -10.23 -17.47 13.24
C ILE A 205 -11.62 -16.88 13.01
N ASP A 206 -11.77 -15.63 13.42
CA ASP A 206 -12.93 -14.79 13.14
C ASP A 206 -12.57 -13.77 12.05
N LEU A 207 -13.30 -13.79 10.95
CA LEU A 207 -13.10 -12.93 9.79
C LEU A 207 -14.23 -11.89 9.67
N GLY A 208 -14.90 -11.58 10.79
CA GLY A 208 -15.95 -10.58 10.87
C GLY A 208 -17.25 -11.01 10.20
N GLY A 209 -17.55 -12.31 10.18
CA GLY A 209 -18.72 -12.84 9.48
C GLY A 209 -18.56 -12.85 7.96
N ARG A 210 -17.31 -12.92 7.46
CA ARG A 210 -16.95 -12.96 6.03
C ARG A 210 -16.15 -14.20 5.67
N GLU A 211 -16.23 -15.24 6.51
CA GLU A 211 -15.49 -16.49 6.36
C GLU A 211 -15.75 -17.15 5.01
N ALA A 212 -17.01 -17.19 4.57
CA ALA A 212 -17.39 -17.75 3.29
C ALA A 212 -16.76 -16.96 2.13
N ALA A 213 -16.87 -15.63 2.16
CA ALA A 213 -16.25 -14.75 1.16
C ALA A 213 -14.73 -14.98 1.07
N TRP A 214 -14.03 -15.06 2.20
CA TRP A 214 -12.60 -15.33 2.20
C TRP A 214 -12.26 -16.67 1.53
N LEU A 215 -13.00 -17.74 1.82
CA LEU A 215 -12.77 -19.04 1.17
C LEU A 215 -13.01 -18.97 -0.34
N THR A 216 -14.07 -18.29 -0.78
CA THR A 216 -14.36 -18.06 -2.19
C THR A 216 -13.26 -17.26 -2.90
N ILE A 217 -12.78 -16.19 -2.27
CA ILE A 217 -11.69 -15.34 -2.80
C ILE A 217 -10.40 -16.15 -2.93
N LEU A 218 -10.05 -16.95 -1.93
CA LEU A 218 -8.86 -17.82 -2.00
C LEU A 218 -9.02 -18.90 -3.08
N ALA A 219 -10.22 -19.47 -3.25
CA ALA A 219 -10.48 -20.46 -4.29
C ALA A 219 -10.29 -19.86 -5.69
N ALA A 220 -10.81 -18.66 -5.93
CA ALA A 220 -10.60 -17.93 -7.18
C ALA A 220 -9.11 -17.64 -7.45
N ILE A 221 -8.34 -17.29 -6.42
CA ILE A 221 -6.88 -17.04 -6.55
C ILE A 221 -6.11 -18.32 -6.86
N ALA A 222 -6.51 -19.45 -6.27
CA ALA A 222 -5.80 -20.73 -6.36
C ALA A 222 -6.13 -21.55 -7.62
N LEU A 223 -7.35 -21.41 -8.15
CA LEU A 223 -7.88 -22.26 -9.22
C LEU A 223 -7.98 -21.59 -10.59
N ASP A 224 -8.14 -20.27 -10.63
CA ASP A 224 -8.21 -19.55 -11.88
C ASP A 224 -6.81 -19.34 -12.49
N GLU A 225 -6.77 -19.04 -13.79
CA GLU A 225 -5.53 -18.68 -14.46
C GLU A 225 -4.93 -17.40 -13.87
N ARG A 226 -3.61 -17.21 -14.01
CA ARG A 226 -2.90 -16.02 -13.50
C ARG A 226 -3.43 -14.70 -14.05
N ASP A 227 -3.84 -14.73 -15.30
CA ASP A 227 -4.50 -13.62 -15.99
C ASP A 227 -5.99 -13.92 -16.19
N GLY A 228 -6.57 -14.78 -15.34
CA GLY A 228 -7.98 -15.13 -15.33
C GLY A 228 -8.85 -14.01 -14.76
N ALA A 229 -10.13 -13.99 -15.15
CA ALA A 229 -11.07 -12.96 -14.70
C ALA A 229 -11.43 -13.12 -13.22
N GLY A 230 -11.59 -14.34 -12.72
CA GLY A 230 -11.88 -14.65 -11.32
C GLY A 230 -10.78 -14.19 -10.40
N ARG A 231 -9.52 -14.49 -10.75
CA ARG A 231 -8.36 -14.02 -10.00
C ARG A 231 -8.29 -12.49 -9.95
N ARG A 232 -8.47 -11.80 -11.09
CA ARG A 232 -8.48 -10.32 -11.12
C ARG A 232 -9.56 -9.73 -10.22
N THR A 233 -10.78 -10.25 -10.29
CA THR A 233 -11.90 -9.79 -9.46
C THR A 233 -11.63 -10.08 -7.98
N ALA A 234 -11.04 -11.23 -7.65
CA ALA A 234 -10.64 -11.57 -6.29
C ALA A 234 -9.57 -10.61 -5.74
N LEU A 235 -8.61 -10.21 -6.57
CA LEU A 235 -7.60 -9.21 -6.20
C LEU A 235 -8.21 -7.83 -5.97
N LYS A 236 -9.22 -7.41 -6.73
CA LYS A 236 -9.96 -6.16 -6.45
C LYS A 236 -10.58 -6.19 -5.06
N TRP A 237 -11.28 -7.28 -4.72
CA TRP A 237 -11.89 -7.43 -3.39
C TRP A 237 -10.85 -7.39 -2.27
N LEU A 238 -9.68 -8.01 -2.48
CA LEU A 238 -8.57 -7.98 -1.53
C LEU A 238 -7.95 -6.60 -1.37
N ARG A 239 -7.92 -5.79 -2.44
CA ARG A 239 -7.48 -4.38 -2.41
C ARG A 239 -8.51 -3.42 -1.81
N ALA A 240 -9.60 -3.95 -1.25
CA ALA A 240 -10.74 -3.18 -0.73
C ALA A 240 -11.42 -2.30 -1.80
N GLU A 241 -11.33 -2.73 -3.06
CA GLU A 241 -12.05 -2.10 -4.16
C GLU A 241 -13.52 -2.60 -4.20
N PRO A 242 -14.47 -1.74 -4.58
CA PRO A 242 -15.86 -2.15 -4.75
C PRO A 242 -15.98 -3.01 -6.01
N LEU A 243 -16.67 -4.14 -5.87
CA LEU A 243 -17.01 -5.00 -7.01
C LEU A 243 -18.31 -4.57 -7.66
N GLU A 244 -18.42 -4.72 -8.97
CA GLU A 244 -19.67 -4.58 -9.70
C GLU A 244 -20.64 -5.73 -9.37
N ALA A 245 -21.95 -5.54 -9.54
CA ALA A 245 -22.93 -6.59 -9.22
C ALA A 245 -22.67 -7.90 -9.99
N ASN A 246 -22.31 -7.80 -11.27
CA ASN A 246 -21.95 -8.96 -12.08
C ASN A 246 -20.61 -9.59 -11.65
N GLU A 247 -19.69 -8.82 -11.06
CA GLU A 247 -18.44 -9.34 -10.50
C GLU A 247 -18.68 -10.09 -9.17
N VAL A 248 -19.61 -9.59 -8.34
CA VAL A 248 -20.09 -10.26 -7.12
C VAL A 248 -20.76 -11.59 -7.47
N ASP A 249 -21.70 -11.57 -8.42
CA ASP A 249 -22.42 -12.76 -8.89
C ASP A 249 -21.45 -13.76 -9.53
N PHE A 250 -20.50 -13.27 -10.35
CA PHE A 250 -19.50 -14.11 -11.01
C PHE A 250 -18.59 -14.85 -10.02
N LEU A 251 -18.23 -14.21 -8.91
CA LEU A 251 -17.49 -14.88 -7.84
C LEU A 251 -18.39 -15.73 -6.92
N GLY A 252 -19.71 -15.65 -7.03
CA GLY A 252 -20.64 -16.31 -6.12
C GLY A 252 -20.60 -15.73 -4.69
N LEU A 253 -20.29 -14.44 -4.55
CA LEU A 253 -20.29 -13.74 -3.26
C LEU A 253 -21.70 -13.26 -2.91
N ALA A 254 -22.03 -13.17 -1.63
CA ALA A 254 -23.25 -12.48 -1.22
C ALA A 254 -23.06 -10.96 -1.36
N ALA A 255 -24.15 -10.22 -1.60
CA ALA A 255 -24.09 -8.76 -1.68
C ALA A 255 -23.51 -8.13 -0.40
N ALA A 256 -23.74 -8.73 0.77
CA ALA A 256 -23.19 -8.28 2.05
C ALA A 256 -21.66 -8.42 2.16
N ASP A 257 -21.04 -9.28 1.33
CA ASP A 257 -19.59 -9.50 1.31
C ASP A 257 -18.85 -8.44 0.49
N ASN A 258 -19.56 -7.71 -0.36
CA ASN A 258 -19.05 -6.55 -1.09
C ASN A 258 -19.14 -5.29 -0.23
N GLU A 259 -18.30 -5.22 0.80
CA GLU A 259 -18.26 -4.09 1.75
C GLU A 259 -17.71 -2.80 1.12
N GLY A 260 -16.96 -2.91 0.02
CA GLY A 260 -16.47 -1.76 -0.73
C GLY A 260 -17.64 -1.01 -1.35
N ARG A 261 -17.71 0.31 -1.12
CA ARG A 261 -18.74 1.16 -1.74
C ARG A 261 -18.10 2.16 -2.68
N GLY A 262 -18.85 2.51 -3.71
CA GLY A 262 -18.42 3.54 -4.66
C GLY A 262 -18.38 4.93 -4.03
N ASP A 263 -19.14 5.18 -2.98
CA ASP A 263 -19.21 6.45 -2.25
C ASP A 263 -18.51 6.41 -0.87
N SER A 264 -17.52 5.55 -0.68
CA SER A 264 -16.79 5.49 0.59
C SER A 264 -15.92 6.72 0.83
N THR A 265 -15.93 7.22 2.07
CA THR A 265 -14.96 8.18 2.60
C THR A 265 -13.55 7.60 2.65
N ALA A 266 -12.53 8.46 2.72
CA ALA A 266 -11.15 8.03 2.96
C ALA A 266 -11.03 7.15 4.22
N GLN A 267 -11.73 7.50 5.30
CA GLN A 267 -11.72 6.73 6.55
C GLN A 267 -12.38 5.34 6.39
N GLU A 268 -13.49 5.24 5.65
CA GLU A 268 -14.15 3.96 5.36
C GLU A 268 -13.26 3.06 4.51
N ILE A 269 -12.61 3.60 3.46
CA ILE A 269 -11.62 2.88 2.64
C ILE A 269 -10.47 2.39 3.51
N ASN A 270 -9.94 3.27 4.37
CA ASN A 270 -8.84 2.95 5.27
C ASN A 270 -9.23 1.85 6.27
N THR A 271 -10.44 1.92 6.83
CA THR A 271 -10.97 0.92 7.76
C THR A 271 -11.18 -0.44 7.09
N LEU A 272 -11.76 -0.46 5.89
CA LEU A 272 -11.93 -1.70 5.13
C LEU A 272 -10.58 -2.30 4.75
N SER A 273 -9.62 -1.46 4.34
CA SER A 273 -8.27 -1.91 3.99
C SER A 273 -7.58 -2.58 5.17
N PHE A 274 -7.70 -2.00 6.36
CA PHE A 274 -7.21 -2.60 7.60
C PHE A 274 -7.87 -3.96 7.90
N ARG A 275 -9.20 -4.08 7.73
CA ARG A 275 -9.91 -5.35 7.91
C ARG A 275 -9.44 -6.44 6.93
N ARG A 276 -9.14 -6.07 5.67
CA ARG A 276 -8.58 -7.02 4.69
C ARG A 276 -7.20 -7.52 5.13
N LEU A 277 -6.33 -6.62 5.59
CA LEU A 277 -5.03 -7.00 6.13
C LEU A 277 -5.14 -7.87 7.40
N GLN A 278 -6.10 -7.55 8.28
CA GLN A 278 -6.39 -8.36 9.46
C GLN A 278 -6.84 -9.77 9.08
N GLY A 279 -7.72 -9.91 8.08
CA GLY A 279 -8.15 -11.21 7.58
C GLY A 279 -6.99 -12.04 7.01
N LEU A 280 -6.09 -11.42 6.22
CA LEU A 280 -4.87 -12.07 5.74
C LEU A 280 -4.00 -12.58 6.90
N CYS A 281 -3.77 -11.74 7.91
CA CYS A 281 -2.96 -12.09 9.08
C CYS A 281 -3.62 -13.17 9.95
N ARG A 282 -4.95 -13.21 10.04
CA ARG A 282 -5.66 -14.31 10.73
C ARG A 282 -5.53 -15.63 9.96
N LEU A 283 -5.72 -15.60 8.64
CA LEU A 283 -5.57 -16.77 7.77
C LEU A 283 -4.12 -17.30 7.71
N ALA A 284 -3.12 -16.47 8.00
CA ALA A 284 -1.72 -16.90 8.14
C ALA A 284 -1.51 -18.03 9.16
N SER A 285 -2.43 -18.21 10.11
CA SER A 285 -2.51 -19.37 10.99
C SER A 285 -2.53 -20.70 10.23
N TYR A 286 -3.20 -20.74 9.07
CA TYR A 286 -3.30 -21.93 8.21
C TYR A 286 -2.11 -22.09 7.25
N TYR A 287 -1.20 -21.12 7.17
CA TYR A 287 -0.10 -21.15 6.21
C TYR A 287 1.23 -20.71 6.80
N ARG A 288 1.58 -19.42 6.74
CA ARG A 288 2.86 -18.84 7.16
C ARG A 288 2.64 -17.44 7.71
N PRO A 289 3.32 -17.05 8.81
CA PRO A 289 3.24 -15.69 9.35
C PRO A 289 3.77 -14.63 8.37
N PHE A 290 3.32 -13.39 8.56
CA PHE A 290 3.80 -12.23 7.81
C PHE A 290 5.08 -11.65 8.41
N LEU A 291 5.97 -11.14 7.56
CA LEU A 291 7.08 -10.27 7.92
C LEU A 291 6.86 -8.93 7.21
N PHE A 292 6.44 -7.91 7.96
CA PHE A 292 6.30 -6.54 7.48
C PHE A 292 7.59 -5.77 7.76
N CYS A 293 8.23 -5.27 6.71
CA CYS A 293 9.46 -4.49 6.83
C CYS A 293 9.22 -3.05 6.35
N PHE A 294 9.11 -2.12 7.30
CA PHE A 294 9.09 -0.69 7.03
C PHE A 294 10.52 -0.20 6.86
N ASP A 295 10.87 0.20 5.63
CA ASP A 295 12.16 0.76 5.28
C ASP A 295 12.00 2.21 4.81
N GLN A 296 13.11 2.95 4.76
CA GLN A 296 13.16 4.35 4.34
C GLN A 296 12.30 5.27 5.22
N THR A 297 12.25 5.01 6.53
CA THR A 297 11.38 5.73 7.47
C THR A 297 11.69 7.22 7.60
N GLU A 298 12.89 7.66 7.21
CA GLU A 298 13.29 9.06 7.13
C GLU A 298 12.43 9.93 6.17
N PHE A 299 11.61 9.30 5.33
CA PHE A 299 10.63 9.99 4.50
C PHE A 299 9.41 10.49 5.27
N TYR A 300 9.07 9.86 6.40
CA TYR A 300 7.94 10.32 7.21
C TYR A 300 8.23 11.66 7.88
N ALA A 301 9.51 11.98 8.11
CA ALA A 301 9.94 13.23 8.72
C ALA A 301 9.54 14.50 7.94
N SER A 302 9.14 14.37 6.66
CA SER A 302 8.67 15.50 5.86
C SER A 302 7.33 16.09 6.34
N ASP A 303 6.56 15.33 7.12
CA ASP A 303 5.21 15.73 7.55
C ASP A 303 4.86 15.08 8.90
N ILE A 304 4.64 15.90 9.93
CA ILE A 304 4.29 15.44 11.29
C ILE A 304 3.03 14.57 11.28
N ALA A 305 2.07 14.81 10.36
CA ALA A 305 0.88 13.98 10.23
C ALA A 305 1.24 12.55 9.82
N LEU A 306 2.22 12.37 8.93
CA LEU A 306 2.70 11.05 8.54
C LEU A 306 3.36 10.31 9.70
N VAL A 307 4.20 10.99 10.49
CA VAL A 307 4.84 10.40 11.67
C VAL A 307 3.81 9.94 12.71
N ARG A 308 2.81 10.77 12.99
CA ARG A 308 1.71 10.41 13.90
C ARG A 308 0.93 9.21 13.39
N THR A 309 0.63 9.19 12.09
CA THR A 309 -0.07 8.05 11.48
C THR A 309 0.78 6.79 11.51
N LEU A 310 2.11 6.87 11.31
CA LEU A 310 3.01 5.72 11.47
C LEU A 310 2.90 5.13 12.89
N GLY A 311 2.93 5.99 13.92
CA GLY A 311 2.73 5.58 15.31
C GLY A 311 1.40 4.87 15.54
N ASN A 312 0.31 5.38 14.95
CA ASN A 312 -1.02 4.74 15.02
C ASN A 312 -1.03 3.38 14.31
N CYS A 313 -0.41 3.27 13.13
CA CYS A 313 -0.30 2.01 12.41
C CYS A 313 0.47 0.96 13.21
N ILE A 314 1.59 1.34 13.85
CA ILE A 314 2.39 0.43 14.69
C ILE A 314 1.57 -0.10 15.88
N ASP A 315 0.80 0.76 16.55
CA ASP A 315 -0.06 0.32 17.66
C ASP A 315 -1.15 -0.64 17.19
N GLN A 316 -1.82 -0.33 16.09
CA GLN A 316 -2.84 -1.20 15.50
C GLN A 316 -2.27 -2.53 14.98
N LEU A 317 -1.07 -2.54 14.38
CA LEU A 317 -0.35 -3.79 14.06
C LEU A 317 -0.19 -4.62 15.35
N TYR A 318 0.33 -4.01 16.42
CA TYR A 318 0.60 -4.71 17.67
C TYR A 318 -0.67 -5.24 18.37
N VAL A 319 -1.76 -4.48 18.35
CA VAL A 319 -2.99 -4.80 19.09
C VAL A 319 -3.89 -5.77 18.32
N ASP A 320 -4.10 -5.52 17.02
CA ASP A 320 -5.23 -6.10 16.29
C ASP A 320 -4.83 -7.19 15.28
N LEU A 321 -3.56 -7.25 14.87
CA LEU A 321 -3.10 -8.19 13.83
C LEU A 321 -2.30 -9.35 14.47
N PRO A 322 -2.74 -10.61 14.32
CA PRO A 322 -1.95 -11.75 14.76
C PRO A 322 -0.91 -12.17 13.71
N ASN A 323 -0.13 -13.21 14.01
CA ASN A 323 0.71 -13.95 13.07
C ASN A 323 1.63 -13.10 12.19
N HIS A 324 2.25 -12.07 12.76
CA HIS A 324 3.22 -11.28 12.03
C HIS A 324 4.37 -10.80 12.92
N LEU A 325 5.50 -10.51 12.26
CA LEU A 325 6.61 -9.75 12.81
C LEU A 325 6.70 -8.43 12.03
N THR A 326 6.76 -7.32 12.76
CA THR A 326 7.01 -5.99 12.18
C THR A 326 8.46 -5.60 12.44
N VAL A 327 9.19 -5.23 11.39
CA VAL A 327 10.54 -4.68 11.45
C VAL A 327 10.50 -3.27 10.91
N ILE A 328 11.06 -2.33 11.66
CA ILE A 328 11.18 -0.92 11.27
C ILE A 328 12.67 -0.64 11.16
N THR A 329 13.10 -0.09 10.03
CA THR A 329 14.50 0.29 9.85
C THR A 329 14.62 1.81 9.74
N ALA A 330 15.61 2.39 10.41
CA ALA A 330 15.83 3.83 10.43
C ALA A 330 17.31 4.17 10.61
N ASN A 331 17.72 5.37 10.21
CA ASN A 331 18.95 5.97 10.72
C ASN A 331 18.71 6.44 12.16
N GLN A 332 19.68 6.22 13.05
CA GLN A 332 19.51 6.50 14.46
C GLN A 332 19.21 7.99 14.73
N GLU A 333 19.95 8.89 14.07
CA GLU A 333 19.76 10.33 14.24
C GLU A 333 18.35 10.77 13.80
N ASN A 334 17.95 10.48 12.55
CA ASN A 334 16.62 10.82 12.04
C ASN A 334 15.50 10.22 12.93
N TRP A 335 15.67 8.99 13.39
CA TRP A 335 14.71 8.35 14.28
C TRP A 335 14.54 9.12 15.59
N MET A 336 15.64 9.50 16.22
CA MET A 336 15.64 10.15 17.53
C MET A 336 15.20 11.61 17.49
N THR A 337 15.50 12.33 16.40
CA THR A 337 15.28 13.79 16.32
C THR A 337 14.02 14.17 15.56
N GLU A 338 13.65 13.43 14.51
CA GLU A 338 12.56 13.81 13.59
C GLU A 338 11.34 12.88 13.70
N ILE A 339 11.51 11.61 14.09
CA ILE A 339 10.41 10.63 14.09
C ILE A 339 9.87 10.39 15.50
N LEU A 340 10.68 9.83 16.39
CA LEU A 340 10.29 9.41 17.73
C LEU A 340 9.62 10.53 18.55
N PRO A 341 10.08 11.81 18.52
CA PRO A 341 9.47 12.90 19.27
C PRO A 341 8.03 13.23 18.86
N HIS A 342 7.64 12.85 17.64
CA HIS A 342 6.30 13.12 17.09
C HIS A 342 5.37 11.91 17.15
N ILE A 343 5.87 10.73 17.52
CA ILE A 343 5.07 9.55 17.87
C ILE A 343 4.51 9.73 19.29
N ALA A 344 3.25 9.36 19.54
CA ALA A 344 2.64 9.51 20.86
C ALA A 344 3.25 8.54 21.87
N LYS A 345 3.40 8.97 23.13
CA LYS A 345 4.04 8.19 24.21
C LYS A 345 3.53 6.74 24.36
N PRO A 346 2.21 6.45 24.31
CA PRO A 346 1.74 5.06 24.43
C PRO A 346 2.25 4.14 23.31
N GLN A 347 2.51 4.70 22.13
CA GLN A 347 2.98 3.96 20.96
C GLN A 347 4.47 3.61 21.08
N HIS A 348 5.24 4.38 21.87
CA HIS A 348 6.64 4.06 22.16
C HIS A 348 6.77 2.68 22.82
N GLU A 349 5.82 2.32 23.68
CA GLU A 349 5.80 1.01 24.35
C GLU A 349 5.55 -0.17 23.39
N ARG A 350 5.10 0.10 22.16
CA ARG A 350 4.86 -0.88 21.10
C ARG A 350 6.09 -1.14 20.24
N ILE A 351 7.14 -0.35 20.42
CA ILE A 351 8.41 -0.46 19.71
C ILE A 351 9.43 -1.12 20.64
N SER A 352 10.26 -2.01 20.10
CA SER A 352 11.33 -2.66 20.84
C SER A 352 12.45 -1.66 21.18
N PRO A 353 13.35 -2.01 22.11
CA PRO A 353 14.67 -1.38 22.15
C PRO A 353 15.37 -1.47 20.79
N GLU A 354 16.31 -0.54 20.56
CA GLU A 354 17.10 -0.48 19.32
C GLU A 354 17.95 -1.75 19.12
N ILE A 355 17.80 -2.37 17.96
CA ILE A 355 18.72 -3.37 17.41
C ILE A 355 19.71 -2.60 16.52
N LYS A 356 20.91 -2.36 17.03
CA LYS A 356 21.93 -1.58 16.32
C LYS A 356 22.63 -2.43 15.27
N LEU A 357 22.84 -1.85 14.08
CA LEU A 357 23.72 -2.42 13.08
C LEU A 357 25.16 -2.04 13.37
N ASP A 358 26.05 -3.00 13.15
CA ASP A 358 27.49 -2.83 13.30
C ASP A 358 28.12 -2.38 11.98
N GLY A 359 29.20 -1.62 12.08
CA GLY A 359 30.06 -1.36 10.93
C GLY A 359 30.86 -2.60 10.54
N ILE A 360 31.32 -2.63 9.28
CA ILE A 360 32.30 -3.63 8.84
C ILE A 360 33.67 -3.28 9.43
N ARG A 361 34.39 -4.29 9.92
CA ARG A 361 35.77 -4.17 10.44
C ARG A 361 36.79 -4.65 9.39
N ALA A 362 38.07 -4.37 9.61
CA ALA A 362 39.15 -4.71 8.68
C ALA A 362 39.12 -6.17 8.17
N GLU A 363 38.93 -7.15 9.06
CA GLU A 363 38.86 -8.57 8.66
C GLU A 363 37.69 -8.87 7.71
N GLY A 364 36.48 -8.43 8.08
CA GLY A 364 35.29 -8.60 7.24
C GLY A 364 35.37 -7.79 5.95
N ALA A 365 36.02 -6.63 5.98
CA ALA A 365 36.26 -5.81 4.80
C ALA A 365 37.17 -6.54 3.80
N ARG A 366 38.22 -7.20 4.30
CA ARG A 366 39.10 -8.05 3.49
C ARG A 366 38.31 -9.19 2.85
N GLU A 367 37.46 -9.88 3.62
CA GLU A 367 36.61 -10.97 3.11
C GLU A 367 35.69 -10.48 1.98
N LEU A 368 34.99 -9.36 2.17
CA LEU A 368 34.10 -8.77 1.17
C LEU A 368 34.84 -8.42 -0.13
N ILE A 369 35.99 -7.76 0.00
CA ILE A 369 36.80 -7.32 -1.13
C ILE A 369 37.32 -8.53 -1.91
N VAL A 370 37.87 -9.53 -1.22
CA VAL A 370 38.35 -10.77 -1.84
C VAL A 370 37.21 -11.45 -2.60
N ALA A 371 36.06 -11.63 -1.96
CA ALA A 371 34.91 -12.29 -2.59
C ALA A 371 34.48 -11.60 -3.89
N ARG A 372 34.38 -10.26 -3.88
CA ARG A 372 34.01 -9.48 -5.07
C ARG A 372 35.08 -9.51 -6.17
N LEU A 373 36.37 -9.45 -5.83
CA LEU A 373 37.43 -9.55 -6.83
C LEU A 373 37.43 -10.95 -7.48
N THR A 374 37.27 -12.00 -6.69
CA THR A 374 37.20 -13.39 -7.18
C THR A 374 35.98 -13.64 -8.07
N GLU A 375 34.82 -13.06 -7.75
CA GLU A 375 33.61 -13.14 -8.59
C GLU A 375 33.81 -12.55 -10.00
N TYR A 376 34.77 -11.63 -10.14
CA TYR A 376 35.16 -11.00 -11.41
C TYR A 376 36.45 -11.59 -11.99
N ASP A 377 36.75 -12.85 -11.67
CA ASP A 377 37.85 -13.65 -12.21
C ASP A 377 39.25 -13.06 -11.97
N LEU A 378 39.43 -12.22 -10.94
CA LEU A 378 40.75 -11.70 -10.57
C LEU A 378 41.54 -12.71 -9.73
N GLY A 379 42.81 -12.90 -10.08
CA GLY A 379 43.67 -13.92 -9.50
C GLY A 379 44.26 -13.54 -8.14
N ALA A 380 44.97 -14.47 -7.51
CA ALA A 380 45.61 -14.26 -6.21
C ALA A 380 46.62 -13.10 -6.21
N ASP A 381 47.36 -12.92 -7.31
CA ASP A 381 48.34 -11.84 -7.46
C ASP A 381 47.67 -10.46 -7.56
N ASP A 382 46.53 -10.38 -8.25
CA ASP A 382 45.73 -9.16 -8.35
C ASP A 382 45.16 -8.77 -6.99
N ILE A 383 44.60 -9.76 -6.28
CA ILE A 383 44.09 -9.58 -4.92
C ILE A 383 45.22 -9.09 -3.98
N ALA A 384 46.41 -9.71 -4.04
CA ALA A 384 47.55 -9.26 -3.25
C ALA A 384 47.94 -7.81 -3.57
N ARG A 385 47.96 -7.45 -4.86
CA ARG A 385 48.23 -6.08 -5.33
C ARG A 385 47.16 -5.09 -4.86
N PHE A 386 45.89 -5.50 -4.79
CA PHE A 386 44.80 -4.66 -4.31
C PHE A 386 45.07 -4.16 -2.87
N PHE A 387 45.51 -5.07 -2.01
CA PHE A 387 45.84 -4.81 -0.61
C PHE A 387 47.26 -4.30 -0.35
N ALA A 388 48.06 -4.05 -1.39
CA ALA A 388 49.42 -3.54 -1.24
C ALA A 388 49.47 -2.21 -0.46
N ASP A 389 50.65 -1.87 0.04
CA ASP A 389 50.94 -0.62 0.75
C ASP A 389 50.19 -0.44 2.09
N GLY A 390 49.61 -1.52 2.63
CA GLY A 390 48.79 -1.45 3.84
C GLY A 390 47.50 -0.65 3.65
N TRP A 391 46.99 -0.58 2.41
CA TRP A 391 45.85 0.28 2.06
C TRP A 391 44.63 0.04 2.95
N LEU A 392 44.30 -1.23 3.25
CA LEU A 392 43.14 -1.55 4.07
C LEU A 392 43.31 -1.05 5.50
N GLU A 393 44.50 -1.21 6.08
CA GLU A 393 44.85 -0.75 7.42
C GLU A 393 44.74 0.78 7.52
N THR A 394 45.16 1.51 6.48
CA THR A 394 45.02 2.97 6.45
C THR A 394 43.56 3.43 6.44
N ILE A 395 42.66 2.66 5.82
CA ILE A 395 41.22 2.96 5.81
C ILE A 395 40.59 2.85 7.19
N PHE A 396 41.05 1.90 8.00
CA PHE A 396 40.56 1.64 9.37
C PHE A 396 41.36 2.35 10.45
N THR A 397 42.37 3.15 10.09
CA THR A 397 43.15 3.93 11.07
C THR A 397 42.30 5.01 11.77
N PRO A 398 41.42 5.77 11.09
CA PRO A 398 40.62 6.80 11.76
C PRO A 398 39.46 6.23 12.58
N LEU A 399 38.90 5.10 12.17
CA LEU A 399 37.74 4.46 12.78
C LEU A 399 37.88 2.93 12.73
N PRO A 400 37.62 2.21 13.83
CA PRO A 400 37.77 0.75 13.89
C PRO A 400 36.73 0.00 13.06
N GLU A 401 35.67 0.68 12.63
CA GLU A 401 34.60 0.16 11.80
C GLU A 401 34.07 1.22 10.83
N LEU A 402 33.49 0.78 9.72
CA LEU A 402 32.94 1.65 8.68
C LEU A 402 31.57 1.14 8.21
N GLY A 403 30.75 2.02 7.64
CA GLY A 403 29.62 1.56 6.83
C GLY A 403 30.12 0.75 5.63
N VAL A 404 29.47 -0.38 5.33
CA VAL A 404 29.82 -1.26 4.20
C VAL A 404 29.91 -0.46 2.89
N ARG A 405 28.98 0.46 2.69
CA ARG A 405 28.99 1.29 1.49
C ARG A 405 30.21 2.21 1.40
N ALA A 406 30.62 2.82 2.52
CA ALA A 406 31.83 3.65 2.55
C ALA A 406 33.08 2.82 2.18
N LEU A 407 33.14 1.57 2.61
CA LEU A 407 34.19 0.63 2.19
C LEU A 407 34.12 0.33 0.69
N LEU A 408 32.94 0.02 0.14
CA LEU A 408 32.76 -0.27 -1.28
C LEU A 408 33.16 0.92 -2.16
N MET A 409 32.77 2.14 -1.78
CA MET A 409 33.19 3.36 -2.50
C MET A 409 34.72 3.53 -2.50
N LYS A 410 35.39 3.34 -1.36
CA LYS A 410 36.86 3.39 -1.27
C LYS A 410 37.52 2.27 -2.10
N SER A 411 36.92 1.08 -2.09
CA SER A 411 37.39 -0.07 -2.87
C SER A 411 37.27 0.17 -4.37
N ALA A 412 36.16 0.79 -4.81
CA ALA A 412 35.95 1.20 -6.19
C ALA A 412 37.00 2.22 -6.64
N GLU A 413 37.37 3.16 -5.78
CA GLU A 413 38.44 4.12 -6.03
C GLU A 413 39.81 3.46 -6.14
N ARG A 414 40.14 2.53 -5.22
CA ARG A 414 41.40 1.75 -5.28
C ARG A 414 41.48 0.94 -6.56
N PHE A 415 40.39 0.28 -6.96
CA PHE A 415 40.31 -0.48 -8.20
C PHE A 415 40.64 0.39 -9.41
N ARG A 416 40.04 1.58 -9.51
CA ARG A 416 40.28 2.54 -10.61
C ARG A 416 41.74 2.98 -10.67
N ARG A 417 42.35 3.34 -9.53
CA ARG A 417 43.78 3.72 -9.48
C ARG A 417 44.72 2.59 -9.88
N LEU A 418 44.34 1.33 -9.63
CA LEU A 418 45.14 0.17 -10.04
C LEU A 418 44.98 -0.16 -11.52
N ALA A 419 43.77 0.03 -12.07
CA ALA A 419 43.48 -0.14 -13.49
C ALA A 419 44.22 0.93 -14.33
N ASN A 420 44.04 2.20 -13.98
CA ASN A 420 44.60 3.34 -14.69
C ASN A 420 45.22 4.35 -13.69
N PRO A 421 46.53 4.22 -13.36
CA PRO A 421 47.18 5.06 -12.34
C PRO A 421 47.22 6.55 -12.69
N ASP A 422 47.32 6.87 -13.99
CA ASP A 422 47.46 8.23 -14.50
C ASP A 422 46.12 8.87 -14.87
N ASP A 423 45.01 8.10 -14.81
CA ASP A 423 43.69 8.64 -15.15
C ASP A 423 43.18 9.53 -14.00
N PRO A 424 42.69 10.74 -14.32
CA PRO A 424 41.95 11.51 -13.34
C PRO A 424 40.70 10.73 -12.92
N PRO A 425 40.23 10.90 -11.66
CA PRO A 425 38.99 10.27 -11.23
C PRO A 425 37.86 10.66 -12.20
N PRO A 426 37.02 9.70 -12.64
CA PRO A 426 35.91 10.01 -13.53
C PRO A 426 35.04 11.08 -12.89
N PRO A 427 34.50 12.03 -13.69
CA PRO A 427 33.61 13.05 -13.16
C PRO A 427 32.44 12.36 -12.45
N PRO A 428 31.96 12.92 -11.32
CA PRO A 428 30.79 12.39 -10.64
C PRO A 428 29.62 12.32 -11.62
N LYS A 429 28.90 11.19 -11.63
CA LYS A 429 27.70 11.01 -12.47
C LYS A 429 26.75 12.16 -12.21
N THR A 430 26.29 12.81 -13.28
CA THR A 430 25.33 13.92 -13.16
C THR A 430 23.96 13.42 -12.71
N LEU A 431 23.08 14.32 -12.25
CA LEU A 431 21.68 13.96 -11.97
C LEU A 431 20.97 13.44 -13.23
N ASP A 432 21.28 13.97 -14.42
CA ASP A 432 20.78 13.45 -15.70
C ASP A 432 21.20 11.99 -15.94
N ASP A 433 22.47 11.66 -15.72
CA ASP A 433 22.97 10.28 -15.89
C ASP A 433 22.32 9.33 -14.88
N LEU A 434 22.25 9.75 -13.62
CA LEU A 434 21.63 8.98 -12.56
C LEU A 434 20.14 8.76 -12.81
N PHE A 435 19.42 9.78 -13.28
CA PHE A 435 18.01 9.67 -13.64
C PHE A 435 17.78 8.68 -14.78
N LYS A 436 18.58 8.76 -15.86
CA LYS A 436 18.50 7.79 -16.97
C LYS A 436 18.74 6.35 -16.50
N LEU A 437 19.68 6.14 -15.58
CA LEU A 437 19.90 4.82 -14.98
C LEU A 437 18.66 4.34 -14.21
N GLN A 438 18.02 5.21 -13.42
CA GLN A 438 16.79 4.87 -12.71
C GLN A 438 15.63 4.54 -13.67
N VAL A 439 15.47 5.32 -14.75
CA VAL A 439 14.43 5.06 -15.76
C VAL A 439 14.61 3.67 -16.38
N ASN A 440 15.84 3.31 -16.76
CA ASN A 440 16.13 2.00 -17.32
C ASN A 440 15.88 0.86 -16.32
N GLU A 441 16.22 1.07 -15.04
CA GLU A 441 15.95 0.09 -14.00
C GLU A 441 14.45 -0.14 -13.81
N VAL A 442 13.66 0.92 -13.65
CA VAL A 442 12.21 0.84 -13.52
C VAL A 442 11.60 0.12 -14.72
N ARG A 443 12.04 0.48 -15.94
CA ARG A 443 11.57 -0.13 -17.19
C ARG A 443 11.82 -1.64 -17.22
N SER A 444 12.91 -2.11 -16.64
CA SER A 444 13.26 -3.54 -16.60
C SER A 444 12.44 -4.34 -15.58
N LYS A 445 11.79 -3.69 -14.60
CA LYS A 445 11.11 -4.34 -13.47
C LYS A 445 9.60 -4.17 -13.57
N LYS A 446 8.88 -5.19 -14.07
CA LYS A 446 7.39 -5.17 -14.22
C LYS A 446 6.65 -4.74 -12.94
N ALA A 447 7.11 -5.17 -11.77
CA ALA A 447 6.51 -4.79 -10.49
C ALA A 447 6.54 -3.28 -10.23
N MET A 448 7.58 -2.59 -10.72
CA MET A 448 7.71 -1.14 -10.60
C MET A 448 6.90 -0.38 -11.66
N LEU A 449 6.25 -1.05 -12.61
CA LEU A 449 5.38 -0.38 -13.60
C LEU A 449 3.91 -0.30 -13.14
N ALA A 450 3.57 -0.98 -12.04
CA ALA A 450 2.22 -1.01 -11.51
C ALA A 450 1.81 0.35 -10.93
N TYR A 451 0.51 0.64 -10.95
CA TYR A 451 -0.05 1.83 -10.32
C TYR A 451 0.42 2.00 -8.87
N ASN A 452 1.02 3.15 -8.56
CA ASN A 452 1.46 3.50 -7.22
C ASN A 452 0.93 4.89 -6.82
N GLN A 453 -0.13 4.91 -6.02
CA GLN A 453 -0.75 6.15 -5.55
C GLN A 453 0.23 7.05 -4.77
N ASP A 454 1.14 6.45 -3.99
CA ASP A 454 2.07 7.19 -3.14
C ASP A 454 3.15 7.85 -3.99
N ALA A 455 3.63 7.21 -5.06
CA ALA A 455 4.57 7.82 -6.00
C ALA A 455 3.94 9.00 -6.77
N LEU A 456 2.71 8.82 -7.26
CA LEU A 456 1.97 9.87 -7.98
C LEU A 456 1.61 11.04 -7.05
N MET A 457 1.23 10.76 -5.81
CA MET A 457 0.90 11.81 -4.85
C MET A 457 2.15 12.55 -4.39
N TRP A 458 3.26 11.85 -4.14
CA TRP A 458 4.54 12.47 -3.88
C TRP A 458 4.95 13.40 -5.04
N PHE A 459 4.77 12.97 -6.29
CA PHE A 459 5.08 13.81 -7.45
C PHE A 459 4.30 15.13 -7.41
N VAL A 460 2.97 15.10 -7.29
CA VAL A 460 2.22 16.36 -7.27
C VAL A 460 2.42 17.16 -5.98
N LYS A 461 2.73 16.52 -4.85
CA LYS A 461 2.93 17.21 -3.57
C LYS A 461 4.30 17.90 -3.53
N ASP A 462 5.37 17.17 -3.79
CA ASP A 462 6.74 17.64 -3.56
C ASP A 462 7.36 18.25 -4.82
N ILE A 463 7.12 17.66 -6.00
CA ILE A 463 7.58 18.24 -7.28
C ILE A 463 6.68 19.41 -7.68
N GLY A 464 5.36 19.30 -7.43
CA GLY A 464 4.39 20.38 -7.71
C GLY A 464 4.70 21.71 -7.03
N GLN A 465 5.27 21.69 -5.81
CA GLN A 465 5.77 22.89 -5.12
C GLN A 465 6.86 23.67 -5.89
N GLY A 466 7.41 23.12 -6.97
CA GLY A 466 8.33 23.83 -7.85
C GLY A 466 7.67 24.86 -8.75
N GLN A 467 6.34 24.89 -8.84
CA GLN A 467 5.62 25.91 -9.60
C GLN A 467 5.68 27.27 -8.90
N GLU A 468 5.74 28.35 -9.70
CA GLU A 468 5.78 29.70 -9.16
C GLU A 468 4.45 30.08 -8.48
N ASN A 469 4.53 30.68 -7.30
CA ASN A 469 3.40 31.18 -6.51
C ASN A 469 2.32 30.13 -6.15
N VAL A 470 2.66 28.84 -6.20
CA VAL A 470 1.74 27.77 -5.82
C VAL A 470 1.76 27.53 -4.31
N SER A 471 0.58 27.41 -3.71
CA SER A 471 0.42 26.80 -2.39
C SER A 471 -0.05 25.36 -2.57
N VAL A 472 0.72 24.39 -2.07
CA VAL A 472 0.33 22.97 -2.12
C VAL A 472 -0.25 22.55 -0.78
N THR A 473 -1.54 22.23 -0.77
CA THR A 473 -2.29 21.89 0.45
C THR A 473 -3.17 20.66 0.24
N ARG A 474 -3.74 20.14 1.33
CA ARG A 474 -4.84 19.17 1.24
C ARG A 474 -6.17 19.95 1.15
N PRO A 475 -7.06 19.62 0.21
CA PRO A 475 -8.35 20.29 0.12
C PRO A 475 -9.24 19.92 1.31
N ALA A 476 -9.85 20.93 1.95
CA ALA A 476 -10.69 20.73 3.12
C ALA A 476 -12.02 20.04 2.77
N HIS A 477 -12.46 19.11 3.63
CA HIS A 477 -13.75 18.40 3.51
C HIS A 477 -13.95 17.63 2.19
N ARG A 478 -12.87 17.28 1.50
CA ARG A 478 -12.91 16.51 0.26
C ARG A 478 -12.68 15.02 0.49
N ARG A 479 -13.41 14.20 -0.26
CA ARG A 479 -13.48 12.74 -0.11
C ARG A 479 -12.44 12.05 -0.99
N TYR A 480 -12.35 12.44 -2.26
CA TYR A 480 -11.47 11.77 -3.23
C TYR A 480 -10.20 12.55 -3.55
N TYR A 481 -10.24 13.87 -3.48
CA TYR A 481 -9.09 14.73 -3.78
C TYR A 481 -8.18 14.86 -2.58
N SER A 482 -6.90 14.50 -2.75
CA SER A 482 -5.90 14.48 -1.67
C SER A 482 -4.94 15.67 -1.72
N VAL A 483 -4.76 16.30 -2.88
CA VAL A 483 -3.84 17.43 -3.08
C VAL A 483 -4.52 18.55 -3.87
N GLU A 484 -4.27 19.79 -3.47
CA GLU A 484 -4.64 21.02 -4.15
C GLU A 484 -3.37 21.84 -4.42
N TRP A 485 -3.24 22.32 -5.64
CA TRP A 485 -2.37 23.44 -6.01
C TRP A 485 -3.21 24.70 -6.09
N ALA A 486 -2.97 25.66 -5.20
CA ALA A 486 -3.73 26.88 -5.12
C ALA A 486 -2.91 28.09 -5.55
N TRP A 487 -3.48 28.88 -6.46
CA TRP A 487 -3.05 30.22 -6.86
C TRP A 487 -4.16 31.23 -6.58
N PRO A 488 -3.89 32.56 -6.68
CA PRO A 488 -4.92 33.57 -6.55
C PRO A 488 -6.10 33.36 -7.51
N GLU A 489 -5.82 33.08 -8.79
CA GLU A 489 -6.76 33.01 -9.90
C GLU A 489 -7.20 31.60 -10.29
N ARG A 490 -6.57 30.56 -9.74
CA ARG A 490 -6.83 29.16 -10.12
C ARG A 490 -6.55 28.15 -9.00
N SER A 491 -7.21 27.00 -9.09
CA SER A 491 -6.93 25.84 -8.24
C SER A 491 -6.89 24.56 -9.09
N VAL A 492 -5.92 23.69 -8.82
CA VAL A 492 -5.80 22.37 -9.45
C VAL A 492 -5.88 21.27 -8.39
N PHE A 493 -6.83 20.35 -8.53
CA PHE A 493 -7.09 19.29 -7.57
C PHE A 493 -6.65 17.93 -8.11
N PHE A 494 -6.02 17.10 -7.28
CA PHE A 494 -5.57 15.76 -7.66
C PHE A 494 -6.23 14.68 -6.80
N ALA A 495 -6.80 13.68 -7.47
CA ALA A 495 -7.31 12.46 -6.86
C ALA A 495 -6.53 11.25 -7.38
N PHE A 496 -6.42 10.22 -6.54
CA PHE A 496 -5.66 9.00 -6.81
C PHE A 496 -6.60 7.80 -6.68
N GLU A 497 -7.04 7.28 -7.84
CA GLU A 497 -7.93 6.13 -7.92
C GLU A 497 -7.40 5.10 -8.92
N GLY A 498 -6.98 3.94 -8.43
CA GLY A 498 -6.54 2.82 -9.25
C GLY A 498 -7.70 1.97 -9.79
N GLY A 499 -8.82 1.91 -9.06
CA GLY A 499 -9.96 1.07 -9.39
C GLY A 499 -10.78 1.55 -10.57
N ASP A 500 -11.76 0.75 -10.95
CA ASP A 500 -12.61 0.97 -12.12
C ASP A 500 -14.09 0.65 -11.86
N HIS A 501 -14.57 1.03 -10.68
CA HIS A 501 -15.98 0.90 -10.32
C HIS A 501 -16.78 2.14 -10.71
N TRP A 502 -17.89 1.97 -11.45
CA TRP A 502 -18.60 3.10 -12.06
C TRP A 502 -19.14 4.09 -11.02
N HIS A 503 -19.68 3.61 -9.89
CA HIS A 503 -20.22 4.51 -8.88
C HIS A 503 -19.13 5.38 -8.25
N ARG A 504 -17.90 4.84 -8.13
CA ARG A 504 -16.78 5.57 -7.56
C ARG A 504 -16.33 6.69 -8.48
N TRP A 505 -16.14 6.37 -9.76
CA TRP A 505 -15.84 7.39 -10.77
C TRP A 505 -16.96 8.42 -10.94
N GLY A 506 -18.23 8.00 -10.78
CA GLY A 506 -19.36 8.91 -10.72
C GLY A 506 -19.30 9.85 -9.52
N SER A 507 -18.91 9.37 -8.34
CA SER A 507 -18.72 10.22 -7.15
C SER A 507 -17.53 11.17 -7.27
N ILE A 508 -16.41 10.73 -7.85
CA ILE A 508 -15.25 11.58 -8.15
C ILE A 508 -15.65 12.71 -9.11
N ALA A 509 -16.40 12.38 -10.17
CA ALA A 509 -16.89 13.37 -11.13
C ALA A 509 -17.86 14.38 -10.49
N LYS A 510 -18.78 13.92 -9.62
CA LYS A 510 -19.67 14.84 -8.86
C LYS A 510 -18.88 15.78 -7.97
N GLU A 511 -17.89 15.28 -7.24
CA GLU A 511 -17.05 16.12 -6.39
C GLU A 511 -16.21 17.12 -7.22
N ALA A 512 -15.78 16.75 -8.43
CA ALA A 512 -15.14 17.67 -9.37
C ALA A 512 -16.06 18.83 -9.79
N ILE A 513 -17.33 18.52 -10.09
CA ILE A 513 -18.36 19.51 -10.41
C ILE A 513 -18.57 20.46 -9.23
N GLU A 514 -18.69 19.94 -8.01
CA GLU A 514 -18.83 20.73 -6.78
C GLU A 514 -17.60 21.62 -6.52
N LEU A 515 -16.39 21.14 -6.81
CA LEU A 515 -15.16 21.93 -6.71
C LEU A 515 -15.17 23.12 -7.66
N ALA A 516 -15.58 22.90 -8.92
CA ALA A 516 -15.71 23.97 -9.91
C ALA A 516 -16.78 25.00 -9.50
N GLU A 517 -17.90 24.56 -8.91
CA GLU A 517 -18.96 25.46 -8.44
C GLU A 517 -18.57 26.25 -7.18
N ALA A 518 -17.81 25.65 -6.27
CA ALA A 518 -17.39 26.29 -5.03
C ALA A 518 -16.38 27.43 -5.26
N HIS A 519 -15.63 27.40 -6.36
CA HIS A 519 -14.62 28.40 -6.71
C HIS A 519 -15.04 29.26 -7.90
N ARG A 520 -16.30 29.71 -7.93
CA ARG A 520 -16.79 30.64 -8.96
C ARG A 520 -15.88 31.87 -9.05
N GLY A 521 -15.40 32.16 -10.26
CA GLY A 521 -14.47 33.26 -10.53
C GLY A 521 -12.99 32.84 -10.56
N LYS A 522 -12.68 31.57 -10.28
CA LYS A 522 -11.34 30.98 -10.49
C LYS A 522 -11.39 29.89 -11.55
N THR A 523 -10.28 29.68 -12.25
CA THR A 523 -10.12 28.48 -13.08
C THR A 523 -9.90 27.27 -12.17
N VAL A 524 -10.76 26.26 -12.31
CA VAL A 524 -10.63 25.00 -11.57
C VAL A 524 -10.31 23.86 -12.53
N LEU A 525 -9.23 23.15 -12.25
CA LEU A 525 -8.89 21.90 -12.92
C LEU A 525 -8.88 20.76 -11.90
N SER A 526 -9.26 19.57 -12.33
CA SER A 526 -9.19 18.39 -11.48
C SER A 526 -8.68 17.19 -12.27
N TYR A 527 -7.73 16.45 -11.70
CA TYR A 527 -7.00 15.39 -12.38
C TYR A 527 -7.06 14.07 -11.63
N VAL A 528 -7.18 12.98 -12.39
CA VAL A 528 -6.92 11.61 -11.94
C VAL A 528 -5.98 10.94 -12.93
N PHE A 529 -4.84 10.47 -12.45
CA PHE A 529 -3.87 9.75 -13.29
C PHE A 529 -4.28 8.29 -13.48
N ARG A 530 -4.05 7.78 -14.70
CA ARG A 530 -4.20 6.36 -15.06
C ARG A 530 -2.89 5.85 -15.63
N THR A 531 -2.34 4.80 -15.03
CA THR A 531 -1.16 4.10 -15.55
C THR A 531 -1.57 3.02 -16.56
N PRO A 532 -0.68 2.58 -17.47
CA PRO A 532 -1.02 1.64 -18.54
C PRO A 532 -1.51 0.25 -18.08
N ASP A 533 -1.18 -0.16 -16.85
CA ASP A 533 -1.61 -1.43 -16.26
C ASP A 533 -3.07 -1.43 -15.79
N LEU A 534 -3.69 -0.25 -15.69
CA LEU A 534 -5.08 -0.11 -15.28
C LEU A 534 -6.04 -0.21 -16.46
N ALA A 535 -7.29 -0.59 -16.19
CA ALA A 535 -8.34 -0.63 -17.21
C ALA A 535 -8.56 0.75 -17.87
N LYS A 536 -9.29 0.84 -18.98
CA LYS A 536 -9.71 2.15 -19.51
C LYS A 536 -10.98 2.64 -18.80
N VAL A 537 -11.00 3.93 -18.48
CA VAL A 537 -12.15 4.61 -17.84
C VAL A 537 -12.46 5.93 -18.55
N PRO A 538 -13.75 6.30 -18.77
CA PRO A 538 -14.93 5.49 -18.46
C PRO A 538 -15.01 4.23 -19.34
N ARG A 539 -15.51 3.13 -18.79
CA ARG A 539 -15.76 1.92 -19.60
C ARG A 539 -16.94 2.19 -20.56
N PRO A 540 -16.96 1.59 -21.76
CA PRO A 540 -18.07 1.76 -22.71
C PRO A 540 -19.45 1.37 -22.15
N THR A 541 -19.47 0.50 -21.14
CA THR A 541 -20.69 0.01 -20.47
C THR A 541 -21.30 1.01 -19.48
N TRP A 542 -20.60 2.08 -19.11
CA TRP A 542 -21.03 3.03 -18.07
C TRP A 542 -22.03 4.07 -18.57
N ARG A 543 -23.17 3.62 -19.09
CA ARG A 543 -24.18 4.51 -19.68
C ARG A 543 -24.74 5.54 -18.69
N VAL A 544 -24.92 5.14 -17.42
CA VAL A 544 -25.57 5.97 -16.39
C VAL A 544 -24.69 7.15 -15.95
N ILE A 545 -23.40 6.91 -15.70
CA ILE A 545 -22.49 7.96 -15.20
C ILE A 545 -21.72 8.68 -16.29
N LYS A 546 -21.83 8.24 -17.55
CA LYS A 546 -21.15 8.90 -18.66
C LYS A 546 -21.50 10.39 -18.72
N GLN A 547 -22.78 10.74 -18.57
CA GLN A 547 -23.21 12.13 -18.56
C GLN A 547 -22.54 12.93 -17.43
N THR A 548 -22.51 12.39 -16.20
CA THR A 548 -21.84 13.03 -15.06
C THR A 548 -20.35 13.26 -15.31
N ILE A 549 -19.66 12.31 -15.94
CA ILE A 549 -18.25 12.44 -16.29
C ILE A 549 -18.06 13.50 -17.39
N ASP A 550 -18.92 13.50 -18.41
CA ASP A 550 -18.86 14.47 -19.50
C ASP A 550 -19.17 15.90 -18.99
N ASP A 551 -20.13 16.05 -18.07
CA ASP A 551 -20.43 17.32 -17.38
C ASP A 551 -19.25 17.79 -16.53
N ALA A 552 -18.60 16.87 -15.79
CA ALA A 552 -17.40 17.18 -15.04
C ALA A 552 -16.25 17.60 -15.96
N LYS A 553 -16.07 16.93 -17.11
CA LYS A 553 -15.05 17.28 -18.10
C LYS A 553 -15.26 18.68 -18.69
N ALA A 554 -16.51 19.04 -18.97
CA ALA A 554 -16.86 20.39 -19.38
C ALA A 554 -16.52 21.45 -18.32
N ARG A 555 -16.31 21.02 -17.06
CA ARG A 555 -15.94 21.86 -15.91
C ARG A 555 -14.48 21.71 -15.45
N GLY A 556 -13.61 21.16 -16.30
CA GLY A 556 -12.17 21.06 -16.02
C GLY A 556 -11.72 19.73 -15.38
N PHE A 557 -12.61 18.73 -15.24
CA PHE A 557 -12.21 17.38 -14.82
C PHE A 557 -11.49 16.62 -15.93
N GLN A 558 -10.39 15.95 -15.60
CA GLN A 558 -9.54 15.24 -16.54
C GLN A 558 -9.12 13.88 -15.98
N ILE A 559 -9.17 12.89 -16.87
CA ILE A 559 -8.60 11.56 -16.64
C ILE A 559 -7.35 11.50 -17.52
N THR A 560 -6.18 11.59 -16.90
CA THR A 560 -4.89 11.67 -17.61
C THR A 560 -4.29 10.29 -17.72
N GLU A 561 -4.32 9.72 -18.92
CA GLU A 561 -3.61 8.47 -19.23
C GLU A 561 -2.11 8.75 -19.38
N LEU A 562 -1.33 8.25 -18.42
CA LEU A 562 0.12 8.32 -18.46
C LEU A 562 0.66 7.28 -19.43
N THR A 563 1.60 7.69 -20.28
CA THR A 563 2.36 6.76 -21.11
C THR A 563 3.27 5.88 -20.25
N LEU A 564 3.71 4.74 -20.80
CA LEU A 564 4.69 3.89 -20.12
C LEU A 564 5.97 4.67 -19.76
N GLU A 565 6.39 5.58 -20.62
CA GLU A 565 7.58 6.40 -20.38
C GLU A 565 7.39 7.35 -19.21
N GLN A 566 6.25 8.06 -19.16
CA GLN A 566 5.92 8.92 -18.03
C GLN A 566 5.85 8.14 -16.71
N VAL A 567 5.29 6.92 -16.72
CA VAL A 567 5.30 6.07 -15.50
C VAL A 567 6.73 5.72 -15.10
N CYS A 568 7.59 5.36 -16.06
CA CYS A 568 9.00 5.06 -15.77
C CYS A 568 9.71 6.29 -15.19
N GLU A 569 9.54 7.46 -15.79
CA GLU A 569 10.13 8.73 -15.34
C GLU A 569 9.66 9.13 -13.94
N LEU A 570 8.35 9.06 -13.66
CA LEU A 570 7.79 9.42 -12.35
C LEU A 570 8.28 8.49 -11.23
N HIS A 571 8.33 7.19 -11.50
CA HIS A 571 8.86 6.23 -10.53
C HIS A 571 10.38 6.37 -10.38
N ALA A 572 11.11 6.58 -11.47
CA ALA A 572 12.54 6.85 -11.45
C ALA A 572 12.88 8.13 -10.68
N ALA A 573 12.06 9.17 -10.78
CA ALA A 573 12.18 10.40 -10.02
C ALA A 573 12.04 10.13 -8.52
N ARG A 574 11.06 9.30 -8.15
CA ARG A 574 10.86 8.89 -6.76
C ARG A 574 12.04 8.09 -6.24
N GLU A 575 12.61 7.17 -7.03
CA GLU A 575 13.81 6.42 -6.66
C GLU A 575 15.03 7.33 -6.53
N LEU A 576 15.24 8.24 -7.48
CA LEU A 576 16.38 9.16 -7.45
C LEU A 576 16.32 10.06 -6.21
N TYR A 577 15.14 10.61 -5.90
CA TYR A 577 14.94 11.39 -4.68
C TYR A 577 15.07 10.52 -3.42
N SER A 578 14.58 9.27 -3.46
CA SER A 578 14.80 8.27 -2.40
C SER A 578 16.28 8.06 -2.12
N ASN A 579 17.04 7.88 -3.18
CA ASN A 579 18.47 7.73 -3.12
C ASN A 579 19.14 8.99 -2.59
N ALA A 580 18.74 10.19 -2.99
CA ALA A 580 19.29 11.44 -2.44
C ALA A 580 19.06 11.59 -0.93
N ARG A 581 17.83 11.30 -0.45
CA ARG A 581 17.47 11.39 0.98
C ARG A 581 18.20 10.36 1.84
N GLN A 582 18.38 9.16 1.31
CA GLN A 582 19.21 8.12 1.92
C GLN A 582 20.70 8.36 1.71
N SER A 583 21.05 9.43 0.98
CA SER A 583 22.43 9.75 0.62
C SER A 583 23.13 8.63 -0.17
N ASN A 584 22.35 7.87 -0.95
CA ASN A 584 22.75 6.87 -1.94
C ASN A 584 23.41 7.44 -3.20
N ILE A 585 23.39 8.76 -3.35
CA ILE A 585 24.07 9.50 -4.42
C ILE A 585 24.80 10.70 -3.84
N ALA A 586 25.68 11.33 -4.64
CA ALA A 586 26.47 12.49 -4.20
C ALA A 586 25.62 13.76 -3.96
N TYR A 587 24.39 13.77 -4.48
CA TYR A 587 23.47 14.89 -4.42
C TYR A 587 22.59 14.85 -3.17
N SER A 588 22.32 16.01 -2.59
CA SER A 588 21.42 16.13 -1.44
C SER A 588 19.95 16.02 -1.87
N GLY A 589 19.06 15.64 -0.93
CA GLY A 589 17.62 15.65 -1.16
C GLY A 589 17.09 16.98 -1.75
N PRO A 590 17.38 18.15 -1.13
CA PRO A 590 16.96 19.44 -1.67
C PRO A 590 17.49 19.75 -3.07
N GLU A 591 18.75 19.42 -3.34
CA GLU A 591 19.39 19.62 -4.66
C GLU A 591 18.76 18.74 -5.74
N THR A 592 18.59 17.45 -5.47
CA THR A 592 17.89 16.52 -6.37
C THR A 592 16.45 16.96 -6.61
N LEU A 593 15.76 17.43 -5.57
CA LEU A 593 14.38 17.92 -5.68
C LEU A 593 14.30 19.17 -6.57
N ALA A 594 15.23 20.12 -6.42
CA ALA A 594 15.30 21.31 -7.26
C ALA A 594 15.56 20.96 -8.74
N TRP A 595 16.47 20.01 -8.99
CA TRP A 595 16.72 19.50 -10.34
C TRP A 595 15.48 18.81 -10.93
N LEU A 596 14.81 17.94 -10.17
CA LEU A 596 13.57 17.26 -10.61
C LEU A 596 12.46 18.26 -10.93
N ARG A 597 12.29 19.32 -10.14
CA ARG A 597 11.33 20.40 -10.42
C ARG A 597 11.62 21.11 -11.74
N THR A 598 12.89 21.30 -12.06
CA THR A 598 13.33 21.86 -13.35
C THR A 598 13.08 20.87 -14.49
N HIS A 599 13.44 19.60 -14.29
CA HIS A 599 13.25 18.52 -15.26
C HIS A 599 11.77 18.34 -15.65
N PHE A 600 10.87 18.34 -14.67
CA PHE A 600 9.43 18.18 -14.88
C PHE A 600 8.68 19.51 -15.12
N ALA A 601 9.37 20.65 -15.24
CA ALA A 601 8.74 21.97 -15.34
C ALA A 601 7.68 22.02 -16.46
N ALA A 602 7.98 21.48 -17.64
CA ALA A 602 7.04 21.44 -18.76
C ALA A 602 5.77 20.63 -18.44
N MET A 603 5.92 19.45 -17.81
CA MET A 603 4.78 18.63 -17.39
C MET A 603 3.94 19.31 -16.31
N LEU A 604 4.58 19.95 -15.34
CA LEU A 604 3.88 20.69 -14.28
C LEU A 604 3.12 21.90 -14.88
N THR A 605 3.70 22.61 -15.84
CA THR A 605 3.05 23.72 -16.54
C THR A 605 1.81 23.24 -17.30
N ASP A 606 1.89 22.12 -18.02
CA ASP A 606 0.74 21.51 -18.73
C ASP A 606 -0.39 21.08 -17.76
N LEU A 607 -0.03 20.55 -16.59
CA LEU A 607 -1.00 20.23 -15.53
C LEU A 607 -1.62 21.48 -14.88
N SER A 608 -0.91 22.62 -14.92
CA SER A 608 -1.34 23.86 -14.26
C SER A 608 -2.15 24.77 -15.18
N PHE A 609 -1.87 24.72 -16.49
CA PHE A 609 -2.49 25.56 -17.50
C PHE A 609 -3.03 24.68 -18.62
N ARG A 610 -4.35 24.70 -18.79
CA ARG A 610 -4.96 24.17 -20.00
C ARG A 610 -6.03 25.12 -20.47
N GLU A 611 -5.99 25.47 -21.75
CA GLU A 611 -7.06 26.25 -22.37
C GLU A 611 -8.35 25.42 -22.32
N TRP A 612 -9.41 26.03 -21.77
CA TRP A 612 -10.75 25.48 -21.89
C TRP A 612 -11.05 25.35 -23.39
N PRO A 613 -11.63 24.24 -23.87
CA PRO A 613 -12.28 24.26 -25.16
C PRO A 613 -13.24 25.46 -25.16
N ALA A 614 -12.98 26.43 -26.04
CA ALA A 614 -13.75 27.67 -26.12
C ALA A 614 -15.23 27.33 -26.05
N GLU A 615 -15.98 27.98 -25.15
CA GLU A 615 -17.37 27.71 -24.82
C GLU A 615 -18.11 27.07 -25.99
N THR A 616 -18.22 25.74 -26.00
CA THR A 616 -19.27 25.11 -26.76
C THR A 616 -20.52 25.58 -26.05
N LYS A 617 -21.16 26.62 -26.61
CA LYS A 617 -22.51 27.06 -26.24
C LYS A 617 -23.37 25.81 -26.31
N TYR A 618 -23.50 25.10 -25.19
CA TYR A 618 -24.50 24.07 -25.04
C TYR A 618 -25.82 24.82 -25.14
N ASN A 619 -26.39 24.77 -26.34
CA ASN A 619 -27.77 25.13 -26.56
C ASN A 619 -28.57 24.28 -25.58
N VAL A 620 -29.02 24.91 -24.49
CA VAL A 620 -30.12 24.42 -23.69
C VAL A 620 -31.22 24.09 -24.70
N PRO A 621 -31.61 22.82 -24.88
CA PRO A 621 -32.59 22.45 -25.89
C PRO A 621 -33.85 23.27 -25.68
N GLY A 622 -34.28 23.93 -26.75
CA GLY A 622 -35.20 25.05 -26.74
C GLY A 622 -36.40 24.87 -25.82
N LYS A 623 -36.63 25.91 -25.02
CA LYS A 623 -37.94 26.26 -24.48
C LYS A 623 -38.90 26.40 -25.67
N LYS A 624 -39.71 25.37 -25.93
CA LYS A 624 -40.83 25.48 -26.88
C LYS A 624 -41.81 26.53 -26.35
N PRO A 625 -42.38 27.39 -27.22
CA PRO A 625 -43.41 28.33 -26.81
C PRO A 625 -44.64 27.57 -26.31
N GLU A 626 -45.14 28.01 -25.16
CA GLU A 626 -46.31 27.49 -24.46
C GLU A 626 -47.56 27.58 -25.35
N THR A 627 -48.21 26.45 -25.57
CA THR A 627 -49.66 26.39 -25.78
C THR A 627 -50.25 25.79 -24.50
N GLU A 628 -50.93 26.62 -23.71
CA GLU A 628 -51.74 26.18 -22.57
C GLU A 628 -52.85 25.22 -23.01
N PRO A 629 -53.05 24.13 -22.25
CA PRO A 629 -54.38 23.90 -21.69
C PRO A 629 -54.28 23.41 -20.22
N PRO A 630 -55.43 23.28 -19.52
CA PRO A 630 -55.74 24.04 -18.31
C PRO A 630 -55.13 23.46 -17.02
N ASN A 631 -54.61 24.39 -16.22
CA ASN A 631 -54.62 24.45 -14.76
C ASN A 631 -55.14 23.20 -14.01
N ASP A 632 -54.25 22.27 -13.69
CA ASP A 632 -54.40 21.40 -12.53
C ASP A 632 -53.20 21.61 -11.59
N LYS A 633 -53.51 22.10 -10.40
CA LYS A 633 -52.56 22.45 -9.35
C LYS A 633 -51.89 21.18 -8.80
N ALA A 634 -50.68 20.89 -9.26
CA ALA A 634 -49.76 19.99 -8.56
C ALA A 634 -48.48 20.75 -8.20
N THR A 635 -48.41 21.20 -6.95
CA THR A 635 -47.23 21.78 -6.31
C THR A 635 -46.06 20.78 -6.37
N PRO A 636 -44.85 21.17 -6.81
CA PRO A 636 -43.68 20.29 -6.75
C PRO A 636 -43.32 19.99 -5.27
N PRO A 637 -42.85 18.77 -4.94
CA PRO A 637 -42.47 18.46 -3.57
C PRO A 637 -41.20 19.24 -3.21
N VAL A 638 -41.36 20.20 -2.31
CA VAL A 638 -40.26 20.89 -1.64
C VAL A 638 -39.43 19.82 -0.92
N ARG A 639 -38.22 19.53 -1.41
CA ARG A 639 -37.22 18.79 -0.64
C ARG A 639 -36.72 19.71 0.46
N THR A 640 -37.35 19.66 1.63
CA THR A 640 -36.85 20.39 2.81
C THR A 640 -35.56 19.73 3.31
N THR A 641 -34.46 20.48 3.25
CA THR A 641 -33.13 20.07 3.72
C THR A 641 -33.04 19.95 5.25
N GLU A 642 -33.99 20.56 5.97
CA GLU A 642 -34.09 20.58 7.43
C GLU A 642 -35.51 20.20 7.87
N LEU A 643 -35.66 19.77 9.12
CA LEU A 643 -36.99 19.63 9.73
C LEU A 643 -37.65 21.01 9.84
N ASP A 644 -38.94 21.09 9.51
CA ASP A 644 -39.73 22.26 9.84
C ASP A 644 -39.78 22.49 11.36
N SER A 645 -40.09 23.72 11.78
CA SER A 645 -40.06 24.13 13.19
C SER A 645 -40.99 23.32 14.08
N GLU A 646 -42.10 22.80 13.53
CA GLU A 646 -43.07 22.00 14.28
C GLU A 646 -42.52 20.60 14.56
N LYS A 647 -41.93 19.95 13.55
CA LYS A 647 -41.26 18.66 13.69
C LYS A 647 -40.03 18.75 14.60
N LEU A 648 -39.23 19.82 14.49
CA LEU A 648 -38.08 20.01 15.38
C LEU A 648 -38.54 20.14 16.84
N LYS A 649 -39.67 20.80 17.11
CA LYS A 649 -40.25 20.87 18.47
C LYS A 649 -40.61 19.48 19.00
N ILE A 650 -41.22 18.61 18.19
CA ILE A 650 -41.54 17.22 18.57
C ILE A 650 -40.28 16.45 18.96
N VAL A 651 -39.18 16.62 18.20
CA VAL A 651 -37.88 16.02 18.49
C VAL A 651 -37.35 16.51 19.84
N LEU A 652 -37.34 17.84 20.05
CA LEU A 652 -36.84 18.45 21.27
C LEU A 652 -37.62 18.00 22.50
N ASP A 653 -38.96 18.01 22.45
CA ASP A 653 -39.80 17.59 23.57
C ASP A 653 -39.63 16.08 23.88
N THR A 654 -39.48 15.26 22.84
CA THR A 654 -39.27 13.81 22.99
C THR A 654 -37.90 13.51 23.61
N VAL A 655 -36.83 14.12 23.12
CA VAL A 655 -35.47 13.86 23.63
C VAL A 655 -35.26 14.51 25.00
N ARG A 656 -35.85 15.69 25.25
CA ARG A 656 -35.78 16.37 26.55
C ARG A 656 -36.46 15.58 27.67
N SER A 657 -37.63 14.99 27.38
CA SER A 657 -38.40 14.22 28.37
C SER A 657 -37.75 12.89 28.72
N GLN A 658 -37.19 12.18 27.73
CA GLN A 658 -36.63 10.84 27.91
C GLN A 658 -35.10 10.82 28.13
N LYS A 659 -34.43 11.97 28.01
CA LYS A 659 -32.96 12.18 28.12
C LYS A 659 -32.12 11.47 27.06
N ILE A 660 -32.39 10.21 26.75
CA ILE A 660 -31.74 9.42 25.70
C ILE A 660 -32.83 8.62 24.98
N VAL A 661 -32.94 8.75 23.66
CA VAL A 661 -34.02 8.14 22.86
C VAL A 661 -33.45 7.48 21.60
N ASP A 662 -33.93 6.30 21.26
CA ASP A 662 -33.64 5.67 19.96
C ASP A 662 -34.22 6.52 18.83
N ILE A 663 -33.44 6.78 17.78
CA ILE A 663 -33.87 7.55 16.62
C ILE A 663 -35.15 7.01 15.99
N GLN A 664 -35.40 5.70 16.06
CA GLN A 664 -36.62 5.08 15.53
C GLN A 664 -37.88 5.50 16.29
N VAL A 665 -37.77 5.74 17.60
CA VAL A 665 -38.88 6.26 18.41
C VAL A 665 -39.21 7.70 17.99
N VAL A 666 -38.19 8.49 17.69
CA VAL A 666 -38.37 9.86 17.22
C VAL A 666 -38.95 9.89 15.81
N LEU A 667 -38.47 9.05 14.89
CA LEU A 667 -39.02 8.93 13.53
C LEU A 667 -40.46 8.42 13.53
N GLY A 668 -40.80 7.50 14.42
CA GLY A 668 -42.18 7.06 14.64
C GLY A 668 -43.11 8.20 15.07
N ARG A 669 -42.64 9.11 15.94
CA ARG A 669 -43.41 10.32 16.33
C ARG A 669 -43.49 11.37 15.23
N LEU A 670 -42.51 11.42 14.34
CA LEU A 670 -42.52 12.29 13.15
C LEU A 670 -43.36 11.73 12.01
N GLY A 671 -43.83 10.49 12.11
CA GLY A 671 -44.73 9.85 11.14
C GLY A 671 -44.06 9.45 9.82
N SER A 672 -42.72 9.47 9.71
CA SER A 672 -42.02 9.10 8.49
C SER A 672 -40.56 8.71 8.72
N GLU A 673 -40.15 7.54 8.25
CA GLU A 673 -38.73 7.11 8.23
C GLU A 673 -37.88 7.94 7.26
N GLY A 674 -38.49 8.53 6.22
CA GLY A 674 -37.80 9.39 5.25
C GLY A 674 -37.25 10.69 5.84
N LEU A 675 -37.59 11.01 7.09
CA LEU A 675 -37.10 12.17 7.83
C LEU A 675 -35.80 11.91 8.60
N ARG A 676 -35.20 10.72 8.47
CA ARG A 676 -33.96 10.35 9.16
C ARG A 676 -32.81 11.33 8.92
N ASP A 677 -32.55 11.68 7.67
CA ASP A 677 -31.42 12.57 7.34
C ASP A 677 -31.69 14.03 7.71
N PRO A 678 -32.88 14.62 7.44
CA PRO A 678 -33.25 15.92 8.00
C PRO A 678 -33.15 15.98 9.52
N LEU A 679 -33.59 14.92 10.22
CA LEU A 679 -33.51 14.82 11.68
C LEU A 679 -32.07 14.85 12.19
N LEU A 680 -31.19 14.04 11.61
CA LEU A 680 -29.77 13.99 12.03
C LEU A 680 -29.08 15.34 11.82
N ARG A 681 -29.35 16.02 10.69
CA ARG A 681 -28.84 17.37 10.44
C ARG A 681 -29.35 18.39 11.45
N SER A 682 -30.65 18.39 11.74
CA SER A 682 -31.23 19.27 12.76
C SER A 682 -30.73 18.96 14.18
N VAL A 683 -30.40 17.71 14.49
CA VAL A 683 -29.77 17.28 15.75
C VAL A 683 -28.34 17.81 15.87
N GLU A 684 -27.54 17.71 14.80
CA GLU A 684 -26.16 18.20 14.79
C GLU A 684 -26.07 19.72 14.92
N ALA A 685 -27.03 20.45 14.34
CA ALA A 685 -27.10 21.91 14.42
C ALA A 685 -27.62 22.43 15.77
N HIS A 686 -28.29 21.62 16.59
CA HIS A 686 -28.94 22.07 17.82
C HIS A 686 -28.05 21.92 19.06
N PRO A 687 -27.81 22.98 19.86
CA PRO A 687 -26.82 22.97 20.95
C PRO A 687 -27.12 21.95 22.06
N ASN A 688 -28.39 21.64 22.29
CA ASN A 688 -28.85 20.73 23.36
C ASN A 688 -29.04 19.27 22.91
N LEU A 689 -28.73 18.91 21.67
CA LEU A 689 -28.88 17.55 21.18
C LEU A 689 -27.51 16.94 20.80
N LYS A 690 -27.42 15.61 20.89
CA LYS A 690 -26.27 14.85 20.40
C LYS A 690 -26.74 13.51 19.85
N ALA A 691 -26.30 13.16 18.65
CA ALA A 691 -26.46 11.80 18.13
C ALA A 691 -25.27 10.92 18.54
N HIS A 692 -25.55 9.72 19.01
CA HIS A 692 -24.58 8.70 19.36
C HIS A 692 -24.81 7.45 18.50
N PRO A 693 -23.86 7.04 17.66
CA PRO A 693 -23.98 5.79 16.92
C PRO A 693 -23.85 4.61 17.89
N GLY A 694 -24.87 3.75 17.92
CA GLY A 694 -24.84 2.47 18.61
C GLY A 694 -24.66 1.29 17.63
N PRO A 695 -24.47 0.06 18.12
CA PRO A 695 -24.20 -1.12 17.29
C PRO A 695 -25.33 -1.48 16.31
N LYS A 696 -26.57 -1.06 16.60
CA LYS A 696 -27.78 -1.38 15.79
C LYS A 696 -28.64 -0.17 15.44
N THR A 697 -28.46 0.97 16.11
CA THR A 697 -29.30 2.17 15.97
C THR A 697 -28.54 3.44 16.38
N ILE A 698 -29.13 4.62 16.19
CA ILE A 698 -28.59 5.89 16.67
C ILE A 698 -29.41 6.35 17.87
N PHE A 699 -28.74 6.76 18.95
CA PHE A 699 -29.40 7.36 20.11
C PHE A 699 -29.27 8.88 20.07
N LEU A 700 -30.38 9.58 20.30
CA LEU A 700 -30.41 11.03 20.48
C LEU A 700 -30.40 11.35 21.97
N GLN A 701 -29.42 12.13 22.43
CA GLN A 701 -29.23 12.51 23.82
C GLN A 701 -29.46 14.01 24.02
N TRP A 702 -30.20 14.36 25.08
CA TRP A 702 -30.31 15.74 25.56
C TRP A 702 -29.06 16.13 26.36
N ARG A 703 -28.34 17.16 25.92
CA ARG A 703 -27.24 17.75 26.70
C ARG A 703 -27.82 18.67 27.75
N ILE A 704 -27.43 18.46 29.01
CA ILE A 704 -27.58 19.49 30.03
C ILE A 704 -26.37 20.41 29.86
N THR A 705 -26.55 21.51 29.13
CA THR A 705 -25.59 22.61 29.19
C THR A 705 -25.65 23.20 30.59
N ALA A 706 -24.52 23.21 31.29
CA ALA A 706 -24.35 23.83 32.60
C ALA A 706 -24.54 25.36 32.52
#